data_AF-A0A947CGJ5-F1
#
_entry.id   AF-A0A947CGJ5-F1
#
_cell.length_a   1.000
_cell.length_b   1.000
_cell.length_c   1.000
_cell.angle_alpha   90.00
_cell.angle_beta   90.00
_cell.angle_gamma   90.00
#
_symmetry.space_group_name_H-M   'P 1'
#
loop_
_entity.id
_entity.type
_entity.pdbx_description
1 polymer ?
#
loop_
_entity_poly.entity_id
_entity_poly.type
_entity_poly.pdbx_seq_one_letter_code
_entity_poly.pdbx_strand_id
1 'polypeptide(L)'
;MSDKVRTFKMLASFAGVAAVLTALIVWPNKLQTGVADTPPETLELTGLVRDFRKSHADFAVTPSNGPGHYADTIAYGMDHRHRPVASGFGFRVDEQWRDSEGRPIAPHMAGVRGGPGGGDVQSLGLRVEGDIHLHKDAVVDAFSSSLGAYGLRGNHGGMAYASTNSTEKDAVKIHDKSIFRGSLDVGPGADIDEVTDIKGTVLGPIGSLALAYPMPDPDAPEDLQSYQEHVHLEGTVTLTGDMFPDDEVDEPAMHFGKLHIKEDSVITVEGDLTIVVDDELKFKKTQIVVLPDATLTIYALGKYCEFKEGTIFQTDGHSTTAVTIVALGTGDVKIEKDSHIYGTIIAPGRKLKIKDGHLYGGFVGGEADLEGKGAGVHVDTQNADQGPWNFAITVRDKIEIEDDSVVDSFDSNVGPYGGANVGENALLMTNAIKKDKVKIKDRSVVNGDVLVGPGASPLRVIKLEHDAVVNGTRGALFRPNSVPVVAPPILGLTDGDVELKGGEHTISGDLRCKKLKLEEKCVVYIAGHVTIRCDDKLEMKDRSRIELLPASSLTLHVKKEITLDDRCSINMNTGNPQLVSIRRSSLGKKGKIEIKKKSQICAWIQGAKCELKIEDESEFFGSFCGEKIKLKDDSQLHVDMAYLNACVE
;
A
#
# COMPACT_ATOMS: atom_id res chain seq x y z
N MET A 1 21.54 -53.10 -40.84
CA MET A 1 22.88 -53.71 -40.88
C MET A 1 23.88 -52.64 -41.29
N SER A 2 24.74 -52.25 -40.33
CA SER A 2 26.07 -51.60 -40.45
C SER A 2 26.14 -50.26 -41.20
N ASP A 3 26.18 -49.11 -40.50
CA ASP A 3 27.30 -48.49 -39.77
C ASP A 3 28.46 -48.01 -40.65
N LYS A 4 28.65 -46.67 -40.74
CA LYS A 4 29.99 -46.04 -40.79
C LYS A 4 29.98 -44.68 -40.08
N VAL A 5 30.51 -44.71 -38.86
CA VAL A 5 30.95 -43.59 -38.02
C VAL A 5 32.19 -42.93 -38.65
N ARG A 6 32.23 -41.60 -38.67
CA ARG A 6 33.45 -40.82 -38.98
C ARG A 6 34.09 -40.32 -37.69
N THR A 7 35.30 -40.80 -37.43
CA THR A 7 36.21 -40.34 -36.38
C THR A 7 37.19 -39.34 -36.97
N PHE A 8 37.32 -38.15 -36.39
CA PHE A 8 38.37 -37.19 -36.73
C PHE A 8 39.48 -37.28 -35.66
N LYS A 9 40.68 -37.69 -36.09
CA LYS A 9 41.93 -37.57 -35.32
C LYS A 9 42.76 -36.48 -35.99
N MET A 10 43.23 -35.51 -35.21
CA MET A 10 44.33 -34.62 -35.60
C MET A 10 45.39 -34.71 -34.50
N LEU A 11 46.66 -34.90 -34.91
CA LEU A 11 47.79 -35.25 -34.06
C LEU A 11 48.99 -34.39 -34.47
N ALA A 12 49.69 -33.87 -33.45
CA ALA A 12 51.08 -33.36 -33.43
C ALA A 12 51.35 -32.02 -34.17
N SER A 13 52.21 -31.09 -33.75
CA SER A 13 53.19 -30.90 -32.65
C SER A 13 53.93 -29.58 -33.02
N PHE A 14 54.38 -28.67 -32.13
CA PHE A 14 55.67 -28.69 -31.42
C PHE A 14 55.85 -27.38 -30.60
N ALA A 15 56.54 -27.50 -29.45
CA ALA A 15 57.39 -26.55 -28.70
C ALA A 15 57.08 -25.02 -28.70
N GLY A 16 57.07 -24.29 -27.59
CA GLY A 16 57.58 -24.51 -26.24
C GLY A 16 58.19 -23.20 -25.74
N VAL A 17 57.69 -22.63 -24.65
CA VAL A 17 58.44 -21.78 -23.69
C VAL A 17 57.76 -21.94 -22.34
N ALA A 18 58.52 -22.43 -21.37
CA ALA A 18 58.15 -22.51 -19.98
C ALA A 18 58.35 -21.14 -19.32
N ALA A 19 57.31 -20.61 -18.68
CA ALA A 19 57.43 -19.60 -17.63
C ALA A 19 56.45 -19.97 -16.51
N VAL A 20 57.00 -20.05 -15.32
CA VAL A 20 56.43 -20.54 -14.07
C VAL A 20 55.31 -19.62 -13.59
N LEU A 21 54.11 -20.16 -13.41
CA LEU A 21 53.09 -19.59 -12.50
C LEU A 21 52.28 -20.73 -11.88
N THR A 22 52.84 -21.35 -10.84
CA THR A 22 52.07 -22.18 -9.89
C THR A 22 51.20 -21.27 -9.04
N ALA A 23 49.97 -21.03 -9.48
CA ALA A 23 48.88 -20.64 -8.59
C ALA A 23 48.22 -21.93 -8.08
N LEU A 24 48.54 -22.31 -6.86
CA LEU A 24 47.80 -23.30 -6.09
C LEU A 24 46.36 -22.79 -5.92
N ILE A 25 45.41 -23.38 -6.66
CA ILE A 25 43.99 -23.27 -6.33
C ILE A 25 43.78 -24.18 -5.11
N VAL A 26 43.92 -23.59 -3.94
CA VAL A 26 43.44 -24.17 -2.68
C VAL A 26 41.92 -24.04 -2.71
N TRP A 27 41.22 -25.15 -2.85
CA TRP A 27 39.79 -25.21 -2.50
C TRP A 27 39.64 -24.98 -1.00
N PRO A 28 38.87 -23.98 -0.54
CA PRO A 28 38.44 -23.93 0.83
C PRO A 28 37.35 -25.00 1.01
N ASN A 29 37.67 -25.95 1.88
CA ASN A 29 36.76 -26.91 2.47
C ASN A 29 35.63 -26.20 3.23
N LYS A 30 34.45 -26.85 3.23
CA LYS A 30 33.34 -26.72 4.19
C LYS A 30 32.60 -25.38 4.20
N LEU A 31 31.40 -25.40 3.61
CA LEU A 31 30.26 -24.61 4.08
C LEU A 31 30.04 -24.95 5.57
N GLN A 32 30.52 -24.06 6.41
CA GLN A 32 30.28 -24.07 7.85
C GLN A 32 28.83 -23.59 8.01
N THR A 33 27.94 -24.49 8.44
CA THR A 33 26.62 -24.12 8.92
C THR A 33 26.82 -23.10 10.04
N GLY A 34 26.45 -21.84 9.80
CA GLY A 34 26.45 -20.80 10.82
C GLY A 34 25.54 -21.27 11.95
N VAL A 35 26.13 -21.72 13.04
CA VAL A 35 25.45 -21.80 14.32
C VAL A 35 25.10 -20.35 14.64
N ALA A 36 23.81 -20.04 14.82
CA ALA A 36 23.42 -18.72 15.29
C ALA A 36 24.23 -18.41 16.54
N ASP A 37 25.08 -17.38 16.47
CA ASP A 37 25.90 -16.99 17.61
C ASP A 37 24.97 -16.73 18.79
N THR A 38 25.28 -17.35 19.92
CA THR A 38 24.56 -17.08 21.16
C THR A 38 24.77 -15.60 21.45
N PRO A 39 23.71 -14.79 21.67
CA PRO A 39 23.87 -13.37 21.92
C PRO A 39 24.90 -13.16 23.04
N PRO A 40 25.82 -12.20 22.90
CA PRO A 40 26.87 -12.02 23.89
C PRO A 40 26.24 -11.77 25.26
N GLU A 41 26.76 -12.45 26.29
CA GLU A 41 26.33 -12.25 27.68
C GLU A 41 26.53 -10.80 28.15
N THR A 42 27.33 -10.01 27.42
CA THR A 42 27.61 -8.62 27.75
C THR A 42 27.69 -7.78 26.47
N LEU A 43 26.89 -6.72 26.39
CA LEU A 43 27.01 -5.67 25.38
C LEU A 43 27.87 -4.54 25.94
N GLU A 44 28.98 -4.22 25.28
CA GLU A 44 29.77 -3.02 25.57
C GLU A 44 29.21 -1.84 24.78
N LEU A 45 28.59 -0.89 25.48
CA LEU A 45 28.14 0.37 24.87
C LEU A 45 29.35 1.31 24.74
N THR A 46 29.87 1.46 23.53
CA THR A 46 30.95 2.42 23.25
C THR A 46 30.35 3.81 23.00
N GLY A 47 30.66 4.78 23.87
CA GLY A 47 30.14 6.14 23.76
C GLY A 47 30.36 6.99 25.01
N LEU A 48 30.04 8.29 24.92
CA LEU A 48 30.06 9.20 26.07
C LEU A 48 28.64 9.29 26.64
N VAL A 49 28.40 8.67 27.80
CA VAL A 49 27.17 8.90 28.57
C VAL A 49 27.20 10.34 29.08
N ARG A 50 26.36 11.21 28.50
CA ARG A 50 26.18 12.59 28.98
C ARG A 50 24.99 12.64 29.92
N ASP A 51 25.28 12.98 31.18
CA ASP A 51 24.25 13.37 32.15
C ASP A 51 23.91 14.85 31.96
N PHE A 52 22.62 15.18 31.97
CA PHE A 52 22.18 16.57 31.88
C PHE A 52 22.10 17.18 33.27
N ARG A 53 22.76 18.32 33.47
CA ARG A 53 22.59 19.07 34.73
C ARG A 53 21.14 19.56 34.84
N LYS A 54 20.57 19.50 36.05
CA LYS A 54 19.24 20.06 36.38
C LYS A 54 19.06 21.52 35.92
N SER A 55 20.14 22.28 35.78
CA SER A 55 20.16 23.66 35.31
C SER A 55 20.25 23.82 33.78
N HIS A 56 20.14 22.74 33.00
CA HIS A 56 20.08 22.84 31.53
C HIS A 56 18.83 23.63 31.15
N ALA A 57 18.93 24.52 30.16
CA ALA A 57 17.81 25.37 29.74
C ALA A 57 16.57 24.53 29.36
N ASP A 58 16.79 23.34 28.80
CA ASP A 58 15.71 22.41 28.43
C ASP A 58 14.96 21.81 29.63
N PHE A 59 15.57 21.78 30.82
CA PHE A 59 14.93 21.35 32.08
C PHE A 59 14.46 22.54 32.95
N ALA A 60 14.61 23.78 32.47
CA ALA A 60 14.10 24.97 33.14
C ALA A 60 12.60 25.22 32.89
N VAL A 61 11.96 24.38 32.07
CA VAL A 61 10.52 24.42 31.82
C VAL A 61 9.82 23.55 32.84
N THR A 62 8.92 24.13 33.64
CA THR A 62 8.02 23.36 34.52
C THR A 62 7.08 22.52 33.64
N PRO A 63 7.08 21.18 33.75
CA PRO A 63 6.15 20.35 32.98
C PRO A 63 4.70 20.72 33.28
N SER A 64 3.82 20.57 32.29
CA SER A 64 2.39 20.89 32.40
C SER A 64 1.68 20.14 33.54
N ASN A 65 2.19 18.96 33.92
CA ASN A 65 1.69 18.14 35.04
C ASN A 65 2.43 18.38 36.36
N GLY A 66 3.14 19.51 36.48
CA GLY A 66 3.85 19.94 37.69
C GLY A 66 5.20 19.23 37.92
N PRO A 67 5.89 19.53 39.03
CA PRO A 67 7.15 18.86 39.40
C PRO A 67 6.92 17.36 39.63
N GLY A 68 7.78 16.50 39.09
CA GLY A 68 7.64 15.05 39.22
C GLY A 68 8.76 14.26 38.54
N HIS A 69 8.66 12.93 38.59
CA HIS A 69 9.48 12.02 37.80
C HIS A 69 8.82 11.84 36.44
N TYR A 70 9.59 11.96 35.36
CA TYR A 70 9.10 11.85 33.99
C TYR A 70 9.95 10.87 33.20
N ALA A 71 9.31 10.07 32.36
CA ALA A 71 9.93 9.21 31.37
C ALA A 71 9.70 9.77 29.95
N ASP A 72 10.41 9.27 28.94
CA ASP A 72 10.27 9.69 27.52
C ASP A 72 10.52 11.20 27.26
N THR A 73 11.47 11.79 27.99
CA THR A 73 11.77 13.24 27.94
C THR A 73 12.83 13.61 26.91
N ILE A 74 13.38 12.64 26.17
CA ILE A 74 14.41 12.82 25.15
C ILE A 74 13.82 12.46 23.79
N ALA A 75 14.02 13.31 22.78
CA ALA A 75 13.60 13.09 21.41
C ALA A 75 14.43 11.98 20.74
N TYR A 76 13.86 11.30 19.75
CA TYR A 76 14.53 10.26 18.96
C TYR A 76 15.63 10.81 18.05
N GLY A 77 15.45 12.05 17.57
CA GLY A 77 16.44 12.76 16.78
C GLY A 77 17.47 13.50 17.64
N MET A 78 18.68 13.63 17.11
CA MET A 78 19.63 14.62 17.61
C MET A 78 19.36 15.97 16.94
N ASP A 79 19.73 17.08 17.58
CA ASP A 79 19.72 18.38 16.91
C ASP A 79 20.74 18.42 15.76
N HIS A 80 20.73 19.51 14.98
CA HIS A 80 21.71 19.83 13.93
C HIS A 80 23.18 19.86 14.42
N ARG A 81 23.45 19.65 15.72
CA ARG A 81 24.79 19.53 16.30
C ARG A 81 25.07 18.14 16.85
N HIS A 82 24.25 17.14 16.49
CA HIS A 82 24.31 15.78 16.98
C HIS A 82 24.24 15.69 18.51
N ARG A 83 23.37 16.50 19.14
CA ARG A 83 23.11 16.44 20.59
C ARG A 83 21.69 15.93 20.85
N PRO A 84 21.47 15.12 21.91
CA PRO A 84 20.11 14.72 22.30
C PRO A 84 19.27 15.95 22.63
N VAL A 85 18.05 16.00 22.13
CA VAL A 85 17.10 17.10 22.33
C VAL A 85 16.06 16.66 23.34
N ALA A 86 15.65 17.54 24.25
CA ALA A 86 14.49 17.24 25.10
C ALA A 86 13.20 17.28 24.28
N SER A 87 12.36 16.24 24.35
CA SER A 87 11.06 16.20 23.67
C SER A 87 10.02 17.14 24.28
N GLY A 88 10.25 17.58 25.53
CA GLY A 88 9.40 18.52 26.27
C GLY A 88 8.08 17.93 26.83
N PHE A 89 7.67 16.74 26.37
CA PHE A 89 6.34 16.16 26.67
C PHE A 89 6.37 14.81 27.39
N GLY A 90 7.43 14.52 28.14
CA GLY A 90 7.57 13.24 28.83
C GLY A 90 6.36 12.85 29.69
N PHE A 91 6.20 11.54 29.92
CA PHE A 91 5.10 10.98 30.72
C PHE A 91 5.45 11.02 32.20
N ARG A 92 4.56 11.62 33.00
CA ARG A 92 4.72 11.61 34.46
C ARG A 92 4.63 10.18 34.97
N VAL A 93 5.64 9.75 35.70
CA VAL A 93 5.72 8.45 36.33
C VAL A 93 5.04 8.54 37.70
N ASP A 94 3.76 8.17 37.76
CA ASP A 94 3.03 8.09 39.02
C ASP A 94 3.31 6.77 39.76
N GLU A 95 3.59 5.68 39.03
CA GLU A 95 4.02 4.39 39.57
C GLU A 95 5.22 3.83 38.79
N GLN A 96 6.27 3.46 39.52
CA GLN A 96 7.52 2.95 38.95
C GLN A 96 7.40 1.46 38.64
N TRP A 97 7.54 1.09 37.36
CA TRP A 97 7.63 -0.32 36.97
C TRP A 97 8.89 -0.96 37.52
N ARG A 98 8.84 -2.26 37.81
CA ARG A 98 9.96 -3.03 38.35
C ARG A 98 10.10 -4.36 37.63
N ASP A 99 11.33 -4.84 37.46
CA ASP A 99 11.58 -6.19 36.96
C ASP A 99 11.29 -7.25 38.03
N SER A 100 11.49 -8.53 37.68
CA SER A 100 11.32 -9.67 38.58
C SER A 100 12.25 -9.65 39.80
N GLU A 101 13.34 -8.87 39.76
CA GLU A 101 14.26 -8.64 40.88
C GLU A 101 13.93 -7.38 41.68
N GLY A 102 12.84 -6.67 41.33
CA GLY A 102 12.39 -5.47 42.01
C GLY A 102 13.14 -4.19 41.62
N ARG A 103 14.03 -4.24 40.61
CA ARG A 103 14.79 -3.09 40.14
C ARG A 103 13.88 -2.19 39.30
N PRO A 104 13.96 -0.85 39.44
CA PRO A 104 13.12 0.05 38.68
C PRO A 104 13.42 -0.05 37.17
N ILE A 105 12.39 -0.25 36.37
CA ILE A 105 12.41 -0.15 34.90
C ILE A 105 11.68 1.14 34.53
N ALA A 106 12.20 1.90 33.58
CA ALA A 106 11.47 3.05 33.04
C ALA A 106 10.09 2.59 32.54
N PRO A 107 8.97 3.11 33.11
CA PRO A 107 7.61 2.64 32.77
C PRO A 107 7.22 3.01 31.34
N HIS A 108 7.92 3.99 30.78
CA HIS A 108 8.04 4.23 29.35
C HIS A 108 9.54 4.25 29.07
N MET A 109 10.09 3.19 28.47
CA MET A 109 11.32 3.38 27.72
C MET A 109 10.99 4.36 26.57
N ALA A 110 11.98 5.11 26.09
CA ALA A 110 11.94 5.60 24.71
C ALA A 110 11.96 4.36 23.80
N GLY A 111 10.90 3.57 23.85
CA GLY A 111 10.62 2.56 22.87
C GLY A 111 10.34 3.40 21.66
N VAL A 112 11.32 3.44 20.76
CA VAL A 112 11.19 4.03 19.43
C VAL A 112 9.73 3.87 19.05
N ARG A 113 8.99 4.99 19.07
CA ARG A 113 7.71 5.04 18.36
C ARG A 113 8.15 4.73 16.94
N GLY A 114 7.99 3.47 16.52
CA GLY A 114 8.66 2.90 15.35
C GLY A 114 10.11 2.43 15.54
N GLY A 115 10.44 1.60 16.52
CA GLY A 115 11.51 0.61 16.28
C GLY A 115 10.97 -0.29 15.17
N PRO A 116 11.78 -0.86 14.25
CA PRO A 116 11.33 -1.38 12.94
C PRO A 116 10.18 -2.42 12.90
N GLY A 117 9.56 -2.78 14.03
CA GLY A 117 8.29 -3.53 14.11
C GLY A 117 7.20 -2.89 14.98
N GLY A 118 7.31 -1.61 15.34
CA GLY A 118 6.42 -0.87 16.23
C GLY A 118 5.56 0.14 15.49
N GLY A 119 4.82 -0.34 14.48
CA GLY A 119 3.70 0.30 13.78
C GLY A 119 3.59 1.82 13.92
N ASP A 120 4.52 2.56 13.31
CA ASP A 120 4.23 3.93 12.90
C ASP A 120 3.33 3.78 11.68
N VAL A 121 2.03 3.89 11.93
CA VAL A 121 0.99 3.63 10.94
C VAL A 121 1.21 4.59 9.79
N GLN A 122 1.75 4.07 8.66
CA GLN A 122 2.11 4.86 7.48
C GLN A 122 0.88 5.51 6.89
N SER A 123 0.60 6.70 7.41
CA SER A 123 -0.63 7.35 7.06
C SER A 123 -0.66 7.78 5.61
N LEU A 124 -1.84 7.77 4.95
CA LEU A 124 -2.08 8.68 3.83
C LEU A 124 -2.10 10.11 4.40
N GLY A 125 -0.92 10.57 4.82
CA GLY A 125 -0.68 11.89 5.38
C GLY A 125 -0.53 12.91 4.28
N LEU A 126 0.39 13.85 4.46
CA LEU A 126 0.78 14.78 3.41
C LEU A 126 2.01 14.23 2.69
N ARG A 127 1.82 13.48 1.60
CA ARG A 127 2.90 12.85 0.85
C ARG A 127 3.05 13.50 -0.53
N VAL A 128 4.25 13.95 -0.87
CA VAL A 128 4.50 14.62 -2.15
C VAL A 128 5.76 14.14 -2.86
N GLU A 129 5.80 14.26 -4.19
CA GLU A 129 7.00 14.00 -5.00
C GLU A 129 8.04 15.11 -4.83
N GLY A 130 7.57 16.35 -4.87
CA GLY A 130 8.32 17.59 -4.89
C GLY A 130 8.12 18.38 -3.60
N ASP A 131 7.83 19.66 -3.70
CA ASP A 131 7.97 20.58 -2.59
C ASP A 131 6.77 20.58 -1.62
N ILE A 132 7.05 20.84 -0.34
CA ILE A 132 6.08 21.19 0.69
C ILE A 132 6.35 22.62 1.16
N HIS A 133 5.44 23.54 0.84
CA HIS A 133 5.51 24.94 1.25
C HIS A 133 4.35 25.30 2.19
N LEU A 134 4.67 25.64 3.43
CA LEU A 134 3.75 26.20 4.41
C LEU A 134 4.04 27.70 4.54
N HIS A 135 3.18 28.54 3.98
CA HIS A 135 3.27 29.98 4.15
C HIS A 135 2.80 30.42 5.54
N LYS A 136 2.98 31.70 5.82
CA LYS A 136 2.65 32.31 7.10
C LYS A 136 1.22 31.98 7.53
N ASP A 137 1.09 31.57 8.79
CA ASP A 137 -0.16 31.17 9.46
C ASP A 137 -0.80 29.86 8.93
N ALA A 138 -0.16 29.11 8.03
CA ALA A 138 -0.61 27.79 7.60
C ALA A 138 -0.40 26.72 8.69
N VAL A 139 -1.25 25.69 8.70
CA VAL A 139 -1.21 24.61 9.69
C VAL A 139 -1.24 23.24 9.03
N VAL A 140 -0.35 22.35 9.48
CA VAL A 140 -0.48 20.91 9.25
C VAL A 140 -0.53 20.22 10.60
N ASP A 141 -1.57 19.45 10.86
CA ASP A 141 -1.69 18.62 12.06
C ASP A 141 -2.57 17.39 11.79
N ALA A 142 -2.91 16.63 12.82
CA ALA A 142 -3.74 15.44 12.66
C ALA A 142 -4.97 15.41 13.57
N PHE A 143 -5.94 14.59 13.18
CA PHE A 143 -7.12 14.22 13.96
C PHE A 143 -7.56 12.81 13.60
N SER A 144 -8.57 12.28 14.28
CA SER A 144 -9.09 10.93 14.05
C SER A 144 -10.60 11.02 13.80
N SER A 145 -11.07 10.70 12.59
CA SER A 145 -12.49 10.86 12.24
C SER A 145 -13.45 9.96 13.05
N SER A 146 -13.03 8.79 13.52
CA SER A 146 -13.82 7.98 14.48
C SER A 146 -14.00 8.62 15.85
N LEU A 147 -13.14 9.56 16.23
CA LEU A 147 -13.33 10.36 17.45
C LEU A 147 -14.26 11.56 17.20
N GLY A 148 -14.78 11.69 15.97
CA GLY A 148 -15.73 12.69 15.51
C GLY A 148 -15.08 13.81 14.70
N ALA A 149 -15.77 14.95 14.62
CA ALA A 149 -15.33 16.10 13.85
C ALA A 149 -13.98 16.67 14.34
N TYR A 150 -13.17 17.17 13.40
CA TYR A 150 -12.03 18.01 13.72
C TYR A 150 -12.46 19.23 14.56
N GLY A 151 -11.75 19.49 15.65
CA GLY A 151 -12.05 20.60 16.57
C GLY A 151 -12.92 20.21 17.77
N LEU A 152 -13.46 18.98 17.81
CA LEU A 152 -13.94 18.42 19.08
C LEU A 152 -12.81 18.43 20.11
N ARG A 153 -13.16 18.62 21.38
CA ARG A 153 -12.17 18.73 22.47
C ARG A 153 -11.32 17.46 22.53
N GLY A 154 -10.03 17.59 22.24
CA GLY A 154 -9.08 16.46 22.22
C GLY A 154 -8.98 15.72 20.89
N ASN A 155 -9.77 16.09 19.86
CA ASN A 155 -9.68 15.54 18.51
C ASN A 155 -9.17 16.57 17.49
N HIS A 156 -8.09 17.26 17.86
CA HIS A 156 -7.35 18.18 17.02
C HIS A 156 -5.92 18.30 17.55
N GLY A 157 -4.98 18.68 16.70
CA GLY A 157 -3.58 18.86 17.10
C GLY A 157 -2.84 17.57 17.40
N GLY A 158 -3.30 16.43 16.86
CA GLY A 158 -2.52 15.20 16.81
C GLY A 158 -1.27 15.37 15.94
N MET A 159 -0.37 14.39 16.02
CA MET A 159 0.86 14.36 15.23
C MET A 159 0.54 13.82 13.83
N ALA A 160 0.66 14.68 12.82
CA ALA A 160 0.61 14.30 11.42
C ALA A 160 1.89 13.60 10.98
N TYR A 161 1.81 12.95 9.82
CA TYR A 161 2.97 12.53 9.07
C TYR A 161 2.96 13.25 7.72
N ALA A 162 4.08 13.85 7.36
CA ALA A 162 4.30 14.34 6.01
C ALA A 162 5.63 13.83 5.47
N SER A 163 5.68 13.65 4.16
CA SER A 163 6.88 13.21 3.47
C SER A 163 7.01 13.87 2.10
N THR A 164 8.24 14.16 1.71
CA THR A 164 8.58 14.51 0.33
C THR A 164 9.65 13.55 -0.21
N ASN A 165 9.51 13.14 -1.47
CA ASN A 165 10.58 12.42 -2.18
C ASN A 165 11.71 13.35 -2.66
N SER A 166 11.53 14.66 -2.57
CA SER A 166 12.49 15.65 -3.05
C SER A 166 13.75 15.67 -2.20
N THR A 167 14.89 15.70 -2.87
CA THR A 167 16.22 15.95 -2.28
C THR A 167 16.73 17.34 -2.65
N GLU A 168 15.90 18.15 -3.32
CA GLU A 168 16.28 19.47 -3.79
C GLU A 168 16.36 20.48 -2.65
N LYS A 169 17.23 21.46 -2.82
CA LYS A 169 17.41 22.54 -1.85
C LYS A 169 16.09 23.29 -1.59
N ASP A 170 15.82 23.53 -0.31
CA ASP A 170 14.61 24.20 0.18
C ASP A 170 13.29 23.56 -0.34
N ALA A 171 13.26 22.25 -0.62
CA ALA A 171 12.04 21.55 -1.00
C ALA A 171 10.99 21.56 0.11
N VAL A 172 11.39 21.72 1.38
CA VAL A 172 10.46 22.00 2.48
C VAL A 172 10.67 23.40 3.02
N LYS A 173 9.68 24.28 2.85
CA LYS A 173 9.69 25.65 3.40
C LYS A 173 8.57 25.81 4.40
N ILE A 174 8.92 26.18 5.63
CA ILE A 174 7.94 26.43 6.70
C ILE A 174 8.15 27.87 7.17
N HIS A 175 7.30 28.80 6.74
CA HIS A 175 7.47 30.23 7.00
C HIS A 175 7.12 30.63 8.45
N ASP A 176 7.45 31.87 8.84
CA ASP A 176 7.14 32.38 10.17
C ASP A 176 5.66 32.18 10.53
N LYS A 177 5.40 31.72 11.75
CA LYS A 177 4.07 31.47 12.34
C LYS A 177 3.27 30.30 11.75
N SER A 178 3.75 29.62 10.71
CA SER A 178 3.14 28.35 10.34
C SER A 178 3.47 27.28 11.39
N ILE A 179 2.58 26.30 11.52
CA ILE A 179 2.71 25.22 12.50
C ILE A 179 2.58 23.89 11.78
N PHE A 180 3.60 23.05 11.88
CA PHE A 180 3.56 21.65 11.52
C PHE A 180 3.59 20.82 12.81
N ARG A 181 2.53 20.08 13.12
CA ARG A 181 2.47 19.18 14.29
C ARG A 181 2.58 17.76 13.79
N GLY A 182 3.75 17.15 13.91
CA GLY A 182 3.98 15.85 13.32
C GLY A 182 5.43 15.55 12.97
N SER A 183 5.64 14.36 12.42
CA SER A 183 6.91 13.97 11.80
C SER A 183 6.95 14.41 10.34
N LEU A 184 8.11 14.82 9.87
CA LEU A 184 8.36 15.26 8.50
C LEU A 184 9.58 14.54 7.94
N ASP A 185 9.43 13.77 6.88
CA ASP A 185 10.57 13.15 6.19
C ASP A 185 10.85 13.80 4.83
N VAL A 186 12.13 13.95 4.51
CA VAL A 186 12.61 14.46 3.21
C VAL A 186 13.21 13.34 2.36
N GLY A 187 13.50 13.62 1.08
CA GLY A 187 13.86 12.61 0.10
C GLY A 187 15.03 11.71 0.51
N PRO A 188 15.16 10.51 -0.08
CA PRO A 188 16.13 9.53 0.38
C PRO A 188 17.57 9.99 0.29
N GLY A 189 18.29 9.92 1.42
CA GLY A 189 19.68 10.36 1.51
C GLY A 189 19.86 11.87 1.44
N ALA A 190 18.78 12.65 1.56
CA ALA A 190 18.84 14.10 1.61
C ALA A 190 19.64 14.59 2.83
N ASP A 191 20.39 15.67 2.63
CA ASP A 191 20.86 16.49 3.75
C ASP A 191 19.68 17.34 4.24
N ILE A 192 19.21 17.05 5.45
CA ILE A 192 18.04 17.69 6.07
C ILE A 192 18.23 19.22 6.15
N ASP A 193 19.44 19.70 6.42
CA ASP A 193 19.70 21.14 6.57
C ASP A 193 19.70 21.88 5.20
N GLU A 194 20.02 21.18 4.10
CA GLU A 194 19.96 21.77 2.75
C GLU A 194 18.55 21.72 2.17
N VAL A 195 17.80 20.66 2.45
CA VAL A 195 16.46 20.45 1.89
C VAL A 195 15.39 21.25 2.63
N THR A 196 15.65 21.69 3.87
CA THR A 196 14.66 22.40 4.70
C THR A 196 15.01 23.87 4.97
N ASP A 197 14.04 24.78 4.78
CA ASP A 197 14.07 26.19 5.23
C ASP A 197 12.95 26.42 6.26
N ILE A 198 13.25 26.14 7.53
CA ILE A 198 12.29 26.17 8.64
C ILE A 198 12.41 27.47 9.43
N LYS A 199 11.47 28.38 9.23
CA LYS A 199 11.26 29.61 10.02
C LYS A 199 10.05 29.53 10.97
N GLY A 200 9.11 28.63 10.69
CA GLY A 200 7.95 28.36 11.53
C GLY A 200 8.21 27.31 12.62
N THR A 201 7.13 26.73 13.15
CA THR A 201 7.20 25.74 14.24
C THR A 201 6.97 24.33 13.69
N VAL A 202 7.91 23.42 13.91
CA VAL A 202 7.75 21.98 13.68
C VAL A 202 7.74 21.27 15.04
N LEU A 203 6.65 20.57 15.35
CA LEU A 203 6.47 19.79 16.58
C LEU A 203 6.54 18.30 16.24
N GLY A 204 7.75 17.80 16.02
CA GLY A 204 8.06 16.39 15.78
C GLY A 204 9.42 16.25 15.08
N PRO A 205 9.90 15.02 14.85
CA PRO A 205 11.19 14.80 14.20
C PRO A 205 11.15 15.22 12.73
N ILE A 206 12.31 15.65 12.23
CA ILE A 206 12.56 15.78 10.80
C ILE A 206 13.59 14.70 10.43
N GLY A 207 13.25 13.85 9.46
CA GLY A 207 14.07 12.71 9.04
C GLY A 207 14.35 12.71 7.53
N SER A 208 15.14 11.74 7.09
CA SER A 208 15.29 11.38 5.68
C SER A 208 14.61 10.05 5.46
N LEU A 209 13.87 9.93 4.37
CA LEU A 209 13.34 8.66 3.90
C LEU A 209 14.48 7.66 3.64
N ALA A 210 14.22 6.37 3.85
CA ALA A 210 15.13 5.31 3.45
C ALA A 210 15.07 5.07 1.92
N LEU A 211 13.86 5.12 1.36
CA LEU A 211 13.56 4.97 -0.06
C LEU A 211 12.45 5.93 -0.45
N ALA A 212 12.44 6.34 -1.73
CA ALA A 212 11.43 7.26 -2.22
C ALA A 212 10.09 6.53 -2.24
N TYR A 213 9.03 7.17 -1.77
CA TYR A 213 7.72 6.57 -1.81
C TYR A 213 7.23 6.46 -3.25
N PRO A 214 6.80 5.28 -3.72
CA PRO A 214 6.14 5.18 -5.01
C PRO A 214 4.83 5.96 -4.95
N MET A 215 4.63 6.83 -5.92
CA MET A 215 3.38 7.57 -6.03
C MET A 215 2.32 6.66 -6.65
N PRO A 216 1.06 6.79 -6.21
CA PRO A 216 -0.03 6.06 -6.84
C PRO A 216 -0.12 6.48 -8.31
N ASP A 217 -0.40 5.52 -9.17
CA ASP A 217 -0.72 5.75 -10.58
C ASP A 217 -2.16 5.27 -10.80
N PRO A 218 -3.17 6.04 -10.33
CA PRO A 218 -4.55 5.61 -10.42
C PRO A 218 -5.06 5.87 -11.84
N ASP A 219 -5.65 4.84 -12.44
CA ASP A 219 -6.27 4.95 -13.74
C ASP A 219 -7.73 5.38 -13.61
N ALA A 220 -8.18 6.24 -14.53
CA ALA A 220 -9.59 6.55 -14.68
C ALA A 220 -10.36 5.36 -15.30
N PRO A 221 -11.65 5.17 -14.99
CA PRO A 221 -12.49 4.19 -15.68
C PRO A 221 -12.59 4.49 -17.18
N GLU A 222 -12.05 3.60 -18.04
CA GLU A 222 -11.94 3.80 -19.50
C GLU A 222 -13.27 3.66 -20.28
N ASP A 223 -14.27 2.99 -19.70
CA ASP A 223 -15.49 2.55 -20.42
C ASP A 223 -16.72 3.45 -20.17
N LEU A 224 -16.55 4.63 -19.58
CA LEU A 224 -17.67 5.54 -19.37
C LEU A 224 -17.89 6.39 -20.62
N GLN A 225 -19.01 6.18 -21.31
CA GLN A 225 -19.41 7.11 -22.37
C GLN A 225 -19.66 8.48 -21.74
N SER A 226 -19.07 9.54 -22.30
CA SER A 226 -19.35 10.91 -21.83
C SER A 226 -20.84 11.19 -22.03
N TYR A 227 -21.60 11.38 -20.96
CA TYR A 227 -23.04 11.55 -21.07
C TYR A 227 -23.42 12.99 -21.46
N GLN A 228 -22.63 13.99 -21.05
CA GLN A 228 -22.88 15.40 -21.34
C GLN A 228 -21.58 16.22 -21.41
N GLU A 229 -21.41 17.05 -22.46
CA GLU A 229 -20.21 17.88 -22.63
C GLU A 229 -20.04 18.92 -21.52
N HIS A 230 -21.14 19.47 -20.99
CA HIS A 230 -21.11 20.47 -19.92
C HIS A 230 -22.35 20.39 -19.06
N VAL A 231 -22.17 20.10 -17.77
CA VAL A 231 -23.23 20.01 -16.77
C VAL A 231 -23.12 21.14 -15.77
N HIS A 232 -24.26 21.80 -15.57
CA HIS A 232 -24.47 22.74 -14.49
C HIS A 232 -25.49 22.16 -13.52
N LEU A 233 -25.06 21.79 -12.32
CA LEU A 233 -26.01 21.43 -11.25
C LEU A 233 -26.31 22.67 -10.41
N GLU A 234 -27.57 22.86 -10.09
CA GLU A 234 -28.05 23.97 -9.26
C GLU A 234 -29.16 23.52 -8.30
N GLY A 235 -29.26 24.17 -7.15
CA GLY A 235 -30.26 23.86 -6.13
C GLY A 235 -29.93 22.59 -5.35
N THR A 236 -30.96 21.88 -4.89
CA THR A 236 -30.80 20.62 -4.16
C THR A 236 -30.93 19.44 -5.12
N VAL A 237 -29.86 18.67 -5.28
CA VAL A 237 -29.81 17.51 -6.17
C VAL A 237 -29.37 16.29 -5.37
N THR A 238 -30.09 15.18 -5.47
CA THR A 238 -29.62 13.88 -4.98
C THR A 238 -29.03 13.12 -6.15
N LEU A 239 -27.77 12.73 -6.06
CA LEU A 239 -27.10 11.84 -6.99
C LEU A 239 -27.13 10.43 -6.41
N THR A 240 -27.78 9.52 -7.12
CA THR A 240 -27.73 8.09 -6.81
C THR A 240 -27.08 7.36 -7.98
N GLY A 241 -26.51 6.21 -7.68
CA GLY A 241 -25.90 5.38 -8.71
C GLY A 241 -26.86 4.93 -9.82
N ASP A 242 -28.16 4.87 -9.50
CA ASP A 242 -29.21 4.41 -10.40
C ASP A 242 -29.79 5.51 -11.30
N MET A 243 -29.30 6.76 -11.20
CA MET A 243 -29.88 7.89 -11.95
C MET A 243 -29.73 7.79 -13.47
N PHE A 244 -28.80 6.96 -13.96
CA PHE A 244 -28.59 6.71 -15.39
C PHE A 244 -28.49 5.20 -15.62
N PRO A 245 -29.64 4.49 -15.62
CA PRO A 245 -29.67 3.06 -15.89
C PRO A 245 -29.42 2.85 -17.37
N ASP A 246 -28.16 2.78 -17.77
CA ASP A 246 -27.82 2.04 -18.97
C ASP A 246 -27.71 0.58 -18.56
N ASP A 247 -28.64 -0.26 -19.04
CA ASP A 247 -28.78 -1.67 -18.64
C ASP A 247 -27.52 -2.51 -18.91
N GLU A 248 -26.50 -1.94 -19.59
CA GLU A 248 -25.23 -2.59 -19.92
C GLU A 248 -24.02 -2.14 -19.07
N VAL A 249 -24.11 -1.11 -18.23
CA VAL A 249 -22.97 -0.61 -17.43
C VAL A 249 -23.11 -1.06 -15.97
N ASP A 250 -22.30 -2.05 -15.58
CA ASP A 250 -22.32 -2.71 -14.26
C ASP A 250 -21.92 -1.81 -13.06
N GLU A 251 -21.56 -0.54 -13.27
CA GLU A 251 -21.17 0.38 -12.19
C GLU A 251 -21.82 1.77 -12.31
N PRO A 252 -22.33 2.32 -11.19
CA PRO A 252 -22.95 3.63 -11.14
C PRO A 252 -21.90 4.73 -11.31
N ALA A 253 -21.64 5.11 -12.54
CA ALA A 253 -20.66 6.13 -12.85
C ALA A 253 -21.23 7.21 -13.77
N MET A 254 -21.02 8.45 -13.38
CA MET A 254 -21.40 9.63 -14.15
C MET A 254 -20.17 10.19 -14.86
N HIS A 255 -20.32 10.57 -16.13
CA HIS A 255 -19.21 11.09 -16.91
C HIS A 255 -19.58 12.42 -17.58
N PHE A 256 -18.81 13.46 -17.30
CA PHE A 256 -19.03 14.83 -17.76
C PHE A 256 -17.81 15.38 -18.48
N GLY A 257 -17.99 16.14 -19.55
CA GLY A 257 -16.89 16.94 -20.12
C GLY A 257 -16.46 18.03 -19.13
N LYS A 258 -17.43 18.79 -18.63
CA LYS A 258 -17.26 19.78 -17.55
C LYS A 258 -18.36 19.61 -16.51
N LEU A 259 -17.98 19.64 -15.24
CA LEU A 259 -18.91 19.64 -14.11
C LEU A 259 -18.74 20.92 -13.31
N HIS A 260 -19.72 21.81 -13.42
CA HIS A 260 -19.77 23.06 -12.67
C HIS A 260 -20.97 23.03 -11.73
N ILE A 261 -20.73 23.11 -10.42
CA ILE A 261 -21.82 23.25 -9.46
C ILE A 261 -22.00 24.72 -9.12
N LYS A 262 -23.24 25.24 -9.28
CA LYS A 262 -23.55 26.64 -9.01
C LYS A 262 -23.54 26.92 -7.51
N GLU A 263 -23.44 28.22 -7.21
CA GLU A 263 -23.52 28.75 -5.84
C GLU A 263 -24.78 28.31 -5.12
N ASP A 264 -24.65 28.09 -3.82
CA ASP A 264 -25.71 27.71 -2.89
C ASP A 264 -26.41 26.37 -3.22
N SER A 265 -25.77 25.53 -4.03
CA SER A 265 -26.28 24.18 -4.33
C SER A 265 -25.94 23.21 -3.21
N VAL A 266 -26.83 22.23 -2.99
CA VAL A 266 -26.65 21.12 -2.06
C VAL A 266 -26.75 19.82 -2.85
N ILE A 267 -25.66 19.07 -2.93
CA ILE A 267 -25.60 17.78 -3.64
C ILE A 267 -25.56 16.67 -2.60
N THR A 268 -26.57 15.82 -2.55
CA THR A 268 -26.60 14.63 -1.68
C THR A 268 -26.15 13.41 -2.48
N VAL A 269 -25.23 12.62 -1.97
CA VAL A 269 -24.77 11.36 -2.60
C VAL A 269 -25.31 10.17 -1.80
N GLU A 270 -26.01 9.27 -2.49
CA GLU A 270 -26.51 8.01 -1.93
C GLU A 270 -25.85 6.81 -2.63
N GLY A 271 -25.39 5.84 -1.84
CA GLY A 271 -24.67 4.67 -2.33
C GLY A 271 -23.25 4.99 -2.82
N ASP A 272 -22.64 4.03 -3.50
CA ASP A 272 -21.32 4.21 -4.11
C ASP A 272 -21.49 4.94 -5.45
N LEU A 273 -20.82 6.08 -5.59
CA LEU A 273 -20.89 6.91 -6.80
C LEU A 273 -19.48 7.21 -7.32
N THR A 274 -19.27 6.94 -8.60
CA THR A 274 -18.09 7.41 -9.32
C THR A 274 -18.47 8.54 -10.26
N ILE A 275 -17.70 9.62 -10.28
CA ILE A 275 -17.85 10.73 -11.21
C ILE A 275 -16.54 10.89 -11.98
N VAL A 276 -16.60 10.95 -13.30
CA VAL A 276 -15.45 11.26 -14.17
C VAL A 276 -15.69 12.60 -14.84
N VAL A 277 -14.67 13.46 -14.85
CA VAL A 277 -14.73 14.80 -15.43
C VAL A 277 -13.51 15.06 -16.32
N ASP A 278 -13.74 15.23 -17.62
CA ASP A 278 -12.66 15.30 -18.62
C ASP A 278 -11.86 16.61 -18.62
N ASP A 279 -12.50 17.76 -18.34
CA ASP A 279 -11.88 19.08 -18.53
C ASP A 279 -11.94 19.98 -17.27
N GLU A 280 -13.14 20.32 -16.81
CA GLU A 280 -13.30 21.27 -15.70
C GLU A 280 -14.18 20.75 -14.58
N LEU A 281 -13.59 20.55 -13.41
CA LEU A 281 -14.28 20.32 -12.16
C LEU A 281 -14.24 21.59 -11.30
N LYS A 282 -15.40 22.24 -11.13
CA LYS A 282 -15.50 23.50 -10.38
C LYS A 282 -16.69 23.49 -9.43
N PHE A 283 -16.38 23.74 -8.16
CA PHE A 283 -17.36 23.95 -7.11
C PHE A 283 -17.20 25.35 -6.52
N LYS A 284 -18.33 26.02 -6.30
CA LYS A 284 -18.35 27.37 -5.78
C LYS A 284 -19.50 27.50 -4.81
N LYS A 285 -19.20 27.77 -3.53
CA LYS A 285 -20.22 27.95 -2.48
C LYS A 285 -21.24 26.80 -2.46
N THR A 286 -20.75 25.57 -2.58
CA THR A 286 -21.55 24.36 -2.71
C THR A 286 -21.41 23.49 -1.47
N GLN A 287 -22.47 22.82 -1.03
CA GLN A 287 -22.38 21.74 -0.05
C GLN A 287 -22.57 20.39 -0.74
N ILE A 288 -21.67 19.45 -0.50
CA ILE A 288 -21.83 18.05 -0.91
C ILE A 288 -21.97 17.23 0.36
N VAL A 289 -23.02 16.43 0.45
CA VAL A 289 -23.37 15.60 1.59
C VAL A 289 -23.32 14.15 1.15
N VAL A 290 -22.30 13.41 1.58
CA VAL A 290 -22.22 11.96 1.37
C VAL A 290 -22.90 11.28 2.56
N LEU A 291 -23.99 10.56 2.30
CA LEU A 291 -24.78 9.89 3.33
C LEU A 291 -23.99 8.75 4.01
N PRO A 292 -24.44 8.26 5.19
CA PRO A 292 -23.90 7.04 5.78
C PRO A 292 -23.87 5.91 4.76
N ASP A 293 -22.79 5.13 4.77
CA ASP A 293 -22.56 4.00 3.87
C ASP A 293 -22.44 4.35 2.38
N ALA A 294 -22.54 5.63 2.00
CA ALA A 294 -22.26 6.10 0.65
C ALA A 294 -20.77 6.38 0.46
N THR A 295 -20.29 6.26 -0.78
CA THR A 295 -18.94 6.70 -1.15
C THR A 295 -19.00 7.55 -2.41
N LEU A 296 -18.10 8.51 -2.52
CA LEU A 296 -17.95 9.39 -3.67
C LEU A 296 -16.50 9.34 -4.14
N THR A 297 -16.29 8.84 -5.35
CA THR A 297 -15.00 8.93 -6.03
C THR A 297 -15.12 9.87 -7.23
N ILE A 298 -14.29 10.91 -7.30
CA ILE A 298 -14.27 11.84 -8.43
C ILE A 298 -12.93 11.74 -9.15
N TYR A 299 -12.93 11.36 -10.43
CA TYR A 299 -11.78 11.44 -11.32
C TYR A 299 -11.81 12.76 -12.10
N ALA A 300 -10.90 13.68 -11.80
CA ALA A 300 -10.72 14.92 -12.53
C ALA A 300 -9.55 14.77 -13.52
N LEU A 301 -9.87 14.48 -14.78
CA LEU A 301 -8.90 14.22 -15.85
C LEU A 301 -8.43 15.50 -16.55
N GLY A 302 -9.10 16.61 -16.24
CA GLY A 302 -8.95 17.86 -16.94
C GLY A 302 -8.01 18.88 -16.32
N LYS A 303 -7.95 20.06 -16.93
CA LYS A 303 -7.01 21.10 -16.52
C LYS A 303 -7.37 21.75 -15.19
N TYR A 304 -8.62 21.68 -14.73
CA TYR A 304 -9.04 22.42 -13.54
C TYR A 304 -9.77 21.53 -12.54
N CYS A 305 -9.29 21.52 -11.30
CA CYS A 305 -9.95 20.96 -10.13
C CYS A 305 -9.98 22.04 -9.04
N GLU A 306 -11.09 22.77 -8.93
CA GLU A 306 -11.19 23.96 -8.07
C GLU A 306 -12.39 23.92 -7.13
N PHE A 307 -12.13 24.15 -5.83
CA PHE A 307 -13.12 24.28 -4.76
C PHE A 307 -13.00 25.67 -4.15
N LYS A 308 -14.06 26.48 -4.25
CA LYS A 308 -13.99 27.91 -3.92
C LYS A 308 -15.16 28.38 -3.06
N GLU A 309 -14.92 29.47 -2.33
CA GLU A 309 -15.94 30.36 -1.75
C GLU A 309 -16.91 29.62 -0.82
N GLY A 310 -16.40 28.91 0.18
CA GLY A 310 -17.25 28.18 1.12
C GLY A 310 -17.76 26.84 0.59
N THR A 311 -17.12 26.26 -0.43
CA THR A 311 -17.41 24.86 -0.82
C THR A 311 -17.09 23.90 0.32
N ILE A 312 -18.04 23.03 0.68
CA ILE A 312 -17.92 22.05 1.75
C ILE A 312 -18.22 20.65 1.20
N PHE A 313 -17.28 19.72 1.34
CA PHE A 313 -17.53 18.29 1.18
C PHE A 313 -17.69 17.68 2.55
N GLN A 314 -18.92 17.37 2.94
CA GLN A 314 -19.24 16.81 4.24
C GLN A 314 -19.72 15.38 4.08
N THR A 315 -19.24 14.50 4.95
CA THR A 315 -19.85 13.18 5.13
C THR A 315 -20.61 13.21 6.44
N ASP A 316 -21.63 12.36 6.58
CA ASP A 316 -22.18 12.11 7.91
C ASP A 316 -21.05 11.62 8.83
N GLY A 317 -20.96 12.20 10.03
CA GLY A 317 -19.89 11.92 10.99
C GLY A 317 -18.48 12.43 10.64
N HIS A 318 -18.26 13.18 9.56
CA HIS A 318 -16.94 13.69 9.12
C HIS A 318 -15.88 12.60 8.83
N SER A 319 -16.32 11.42 8.40
CA SER A 319 -15.45 10.39 7.85
C SER A 319 -14.71 10.90 6.60
N THR A 320 -13.38 10.88 6.63
CA THR A 320 -12.59 11.30 5.46
C THR A 320 -12.35 10.14 4.47
N THR A 321 -12.89 8.94 4.74
CA THR A 321 -12.77 7.79 3.82
C THR A 321 -13.86 7.79 2.75
N ALA A 322 -14.97 8.50 2.96
CA ALA A 322 -16.12 8.39 2.06
C ALA A 322 -15.95 9.23 0.77
N VAL A 323 -15.01 10.17 0.75
CA VAL A 323 -14.74 11.02 -0.42
C VAL A 323 -13.30 10.79 -0.88
N THR A 324 -13.13 10.40 -2.14
CA THR A 324 -11.84 10.34 -2.81
C THR A 324 -11.87 11.20 -4.07
N ILE A 325 -10.89 12.09 -4.24
CA ILE A 325 -10.72 12.90 -5.45
C ILE A 325 -9.40 12.49 -6.10
N VAL A 326 -9.48 11.96 -7.31
CA VAL A 326 -8.35 11.54 -8.12
C VAL A 326 -8.14 12.56 -9.24
N ALA A 327 -7.14 13.44 -9.11
CA ALA A 327 -6.85 14.50 -10.07
C ALA A 327 -5.68 14.11 -10.99
N LEU A 328 -6.00 13.60 -12.18
CA LEU A 328 -5.04 13.09 -13.17
C LEU A 328 -4.68 14.11 -14.25
N GLY A 329 -5.51 15.13 -14.42
CA GLY A 329 -5.33 16.14 -15.45
C GLY A 329 -4.21 17.14 -15.17
N THR A 330 -4.00 18.10 -16.07
CA THR A 330 -2.73 18.86 -16.12
C THR A 330 -2.56 20.01 -15.12
N GLY A 331 -3.62 20.42 -14.43
CA GLY A 331 -3.56 21.59 -13.55
C GLY A 331 -3.51 21.25 -12.06
N ASP A 332 -3.36 22.32 -11.28
CA ASP A 332 -3.35 22.26 -9.82
C ASP A 332 -4.74 21.88 -9.26
N VAL A 333 -4.74 21.21 -8.12
CA VAL A 333 -5.92 21.08 -7.27
C VAL A 333 -5.96 22.29 -6.34
N LYS A 334 -7.06 23.05 -6.35
CA LYS A 334 -7.18 24.30 -5.57
C LYS A 334 -8.31 24.25 -4.55
N ILE A 335 -8.02 24.55 -3.30
CA ILE A 335 -8.99 24.75 -2.22
C ILE A 335 -8.85 26.19 -1.72
N GLU A 336 -9.84 27.04 -1.99
CA GLU A 336 -9.72 28.47 -1.71
C GLU A 336 -10.93 29.06 -0.97
N LYS A 337 -10.69 30.13 -0.20
CA LYS A 337 -11.72 31.02 0.38
C LYS A 337 -12.74 30.28 1.25
N ASP A 338 -12.29 29.84 2.40
CA ASP A 338 -13.05 29.12 3.44
C ASP A 338 -13.70 27.84 2.92
N SER A 339 -13.06 27.14 1.97
CA SER A 339 -13.50 25.82 1.50
C SER A 339 -12.97 24.70 2.38
N HIS A 340 -13.81 23.72 2.70
CA HIS A 340 -13.51 22.60 3.59
C HIS A 340 -13.78 21.28 2.88
N ILE A 341 -12.72 20.50 2.64
CA ILE A 341 -12.83 19.19 1.99
C ILE A 341 -12.59 18.10 3.02
N TYR A 342 -13.57 17.25 3.32
CA TYR A 342 -13.39 16.05 4.14
C TYR A 342 -13.24 14.84 3.21
N GLY A 343 -12.02 14.37 3.00
CA GLY A 343 -11.72 13.36 1.99
C GLY A 343 -10.22 13.17 1.73
N THR A 344 -9.90 12.23 0.85
CA THR A 344 -8.54 12.02 0.35
C THR A 344 -8.40 12.57 -1.06
N ILE A 345 -7.30 13.28 -1.33
CA ILE A 345 -6.95 13.77 -2.65
C ILE A 345 -5.71 13.04 -3.16
N ILE A 346 -5.80 12.43 -4.33
CA ILE A 346 -4.72 11.75 -5.03
C ILE A 346 -4.46 12.50 -6.34
N ALA A 347 -3.31 13.15 -6.46
CA ALA A 347 -2.97 13.99 -7.61
C ALA A 347 -1.48 13.83 -8.00
N PRO A 348 -1.06 12.65 -8.50
CA PRO A 348 0.35 12.36 -8.82
C PRO A 348 0.92 13.36 -9.81
N GLY A 349 2.14 13.84 -9.55
CA GLY A 349 2.76 14.92 -10.35
C GLY A 349 2.02 16.27 -10.36
N ARG A 350 1.00 16.49 -9.51
CA ARG A 350 0.23 17.74 -9.43
C ARG A 350 0.36 18.45 -8.11
N LYS A 351 0.20 19.76 -8.16
CA LYS A 351 0.28 20.63 -7.00
C LYS A 351 -1.09 20.80 -6.33
N LEU A 352 -1.14 20.58 -5.03
CA LEU A 352 -2.23 21.04 -4.17
C LEU A 352 -1.95 22.47 -3.72
N LYS A 353 -2.84 23.40 -4.05
CA LYS A 353 -2.83 24.78 -3.58
C LYS A 353 -3.99 25.02 -2.64
N ILE A 354 -3.70 25.37 -1.40
CA ILE A 354 -4.72 25.77 -0.43
C ILE A 354 -4.55 27.25 -0.15
N LYS A 355 -5.59 28.07 -0.39
CA LYS A 355 -5.60 29.50 -0.10
C LYS A 355 -6.74 29.88 0.83
N ASP A 356 -6.46 30.09 2.12
CA ASP A 356 -7.50 30.33 3.14
C ASP A 356 -8.56 29.20 3.17
N GLY A 357 -8.15 27.92 3.06
CA GLY A 357 -9.07 26.77 3.03
C GLY A 357 -8.52 25.58 3.83
N HIS A 358 -9.27 24.48 3.90
CA HIS A 358 -8.92 23.31 4.71
C HIS A 358 -9.16 22.00 3.97
N LEU A 359 -8.19 21.09 4.09
CA LEU A 359 -8.33 19.67 3.77
C LEU A 359 -8.32 18.87 5.08
N TYR A 360 -9.32 18.03 5.28
CA TYR A 360 -9.42 17.06 6.38
C TYR A 360 -9.36 15.66 5.77
N GLY A 361 -8.24 14.95 5.94
CA GLY A 361 -7.99 13.65 5.30
C GLY A 361 -6.55 13.55 4.81
N GLY A 362 -6.33 12.99 3.61
CA GLY A 362 -4.98 12.75 3.07
C GLY A 362 -4.72 13.48 1.76
N PHE A 363 -3.44 13.79 1.49
CA PHE A 363 -3.00 14.25 0.17
C PHE A 363 -1.79 13.45 -0.30
N VAL A 364 -1.89 12.89 -1.50
CA VAL A 364 -0.77 12.27 -2.20
C VAL A 364 -0.64 12.93 -3.57
N GLY A 365 0.49 13.59 -3.86
CA GLY A 365 0.64 14.24 -5.17
C GLY A 365 2.03 14.76 -5.49
N GLY A 366 2.10 15.71 -6.42
CA GLY A 366 3.35 16.32 -6.87
C GLY A 366 3.91 17.33 -5.87
N GLU A 367 3.14 18.32 -5.45
CA GLU A 367 3.60 19.38 -4.52
C GLU A 367 2.46 19.80 -3.58
N ALA A 368 2.78 20.39 -2.44
CA ALA A 368 1.81 21.00 -1.54
C ALA A 368 2.20 22.44 -1.20
N ASP A 369 1.26 23.36 -1.36
CA ASP A 369 1.47 24.80 -1.18
C ASP A 369 0.27 25.43 -0.46
N LEU A 370 0.49 25.78 0.81
CA LEU A 370 -0.54 26.23 1.75
C LEU A 370 -0.33 27.71 2.06
N GLU A 371 -1.20 28.56 1.53
CA GLU A 371 -1.14 30.02 1.63
C GLU A 371 -2.34 30.61 2.39
N GLY A 372 -2.08 31.63 3.20
CA GLY A 372 -3.15 32.45 3.76
C GLY A 372 -3.57 32.03 5.16
N LYS A 373 -4.48 32.83 5.71
CA LYS A 373 -4.80 32.86 7.12
C LYS A 373 -5.82 31.77 7.42
N GLY A 374 -5.31 30.61 7.80
CA GLY A 374 -6.13 29.42 8.05
C GLY A 374 -5.98 28.34 6.99
N ALA A 375 -5.04 28.45 6.04
CA ALA A 375 -4.74 27.30 5.17
C ALA A 375 -4.30 26.09 6.01
N GLY A 376 -5.03 24.98 5.89
CA GLY A 376 -4.85 23.82 6.76
C GLY A 376 -4.88 22.49 6.01
N VAL A 377 -3.96 21.59 6.34
CA VAL A 377 -4.12 20.14 6.08
C VAL A 377 -4.17 19.42 7.42
N HIS A 378 -5.30 18.78 7.68
CA HIS A 378 -5.58 18.04 8.90
C HIS A 378 -5.60 16.56 8.56
N VAL A 379 -4.48 15.89 8.79
CA VAL A 379 -4.30 14.47 8.46
C VAL A 379 -5.23 13.62 9.30
N ASP A 380 -6.09 12.84 8.65
CA ASP A 380 -6.90 11.87 9.36
C ASP A 380 -6.05 10.64 9.69
N THR A 381 -5.71 10.46 10.97
CA THR A 381 -4.96 9.31 11.46
C THR A 381 -5.73 8.00 11.31
N GLN A 382 -7.02 8.03 10.95
CA GLN A 382 -7.69 6.83 10.51
C GLN A 382 -7.45 6.50 9.06
N ASN A 383 -7.30 7.46 8.15
CA ASN A 383 -6.83 7.13 6.80
C ASN A 383 -5.39 6.61 6.82
N ALA A 384 -4.79 6.60 8.00
CA ALA A 384 -3.43 6.20 8.16
C ALA A 384 -3.17 4.72 7.87
N ASP A 385 -4.06 3.83 8.32
CA ASP A 385 -3.87 2.38 8.15
C ASP A 385 -4.09 1.90 6.69
N GLN A 386 -4.19 2.79 5.70
CA GLN A 386 -4.52 2.46 4.30
C GLN A 386 -3.53 3.08 3.32
N GLY A 387 -2.22 2.91 3.56
CA GLY A 387 -1.34 2.72 2.41
C GLY A 387 -2.06 1.75 1.45
N PRO A 388 -2.23 2.08 0.15
CA PRO A 388 -3.12 1.35 -0.75
C PRO A 388 -2.79 -0.14 -0.95
N TRP A 389 -1.83 -0.69 -0.21
CA TRP A 389 -1.10 -1.91 -0.50
C TRP A 389 -0.80 -2.81 0.73
N ASN A 390 -1.42 -2.58 1.90
CA ASN A 390 -1.32 -3.50 3.05
C ASN A 390 -2.20 -4.74 2.88
N PHE A 391 -2.03 -5.46 1.78
CA PHE A 391 -2.77 -6.69 1.52
C PHE A 391 -1.92 -7.89 1.89
N ALA A 392 -2.28 -8.53 2.99
CA ALA A 392 -2.09 -9.95 3.16
C ALA A 392 -3.05 -10.70 2.21
N ILE A 393 -4.08 -11.36 2.76
CA ILE A 393 -5.21 -11.87 1.99
C ILE A 393 -6.44 -11.03 2.32
N THR A 394 -6.90 -10.21 1.37
CA THR A 394 -8.09 -9.37 1.53
C THR A 394 -9.14 -9.76 0.50
N VAL A 395 -10.34 -10.11 0.95
CA VAL A 395 -11.46 -10.40 0.05
C VAL A 395 -12.72 -9.60 0.40
N ARG A 396 -13.54 -9.28 -0.60
CA ARG A 396 -14.80 -8.56 -0.33
C ARG A 396 -15.86 -9.45 0.33
N ASP A 397 -16.01 -10.68 -0.14
CA ASP A 397 -17.18 -11.51 0.22
C ASP A 397 -16.82 -12.76 1.03
N LYS A 398 -15.99 -13.65 0.51
CA LYS A 398 -15.98 -15.03 1.04
C LYS A 398 -14.60 -15.67 1.10
N ILE A 399 -14.35 -16.37 2.20
CA ILE A 399 -13.19 -17.23 2.42
C ILE A 399 -13.71 -18.65 2.65
N GLU A 400 -13.29 -19.61 1.83
CA GLU A 400 -13.55 -21.05 2.05
C GLU A 400 -12.24 -21.83 2.04
N ILE A 401 -12.00 -22.61 3.09
CA ILE A 401 -10.82 -23.47 3.25
C ILE A 401 -11.33 -24.86 3.65
N GLU A 402 -11.08 -25.87 2.84
CA GLU A 402 -11.62 -27.22 2.97
C GLU A 402 -10.54 -28.27 2.71
N ASP A 403 -10.85 -29.54 3.02
CA ASP A 403 -10.06 -30.70 2.58
C ASP A 403 -8.58 -30.61 2.99
N ASP A 404 -8.34 -30.40 4.29
CA ASP A 404 -7.03 -30.37 4.95
C ASP A 404 -6.04 -29.32 4.42
N SER A 405 -6.55 -28.26 3.78
CA SER A 405 -5.73 -27.16 3.26
C SER A 405 -5.06 -26.34 4.36
N VAL A 406 -3.89 -25.76 4.06
CA VAL A 406 -3.08 -24.98 5.03
C VAL A 406 -2.91 -23.54 4.57
N VAL A 407 -3.03 -22.61 5.51
CA VAL A 407 -2.63 -21.22 5.34
C VAL A 407 -1.55 -20.86 6.36
N ASP A 408 -0.42 -20.33 5.90
CA ASP A 408 0.66 -19.83 6.75
C ASP A 408 1.25 -18.53 6.18
N SER A 409 2.41 -18.12 6.69
CA SER A 409 3.10 -16.92 6.24
C SER A 409 4.58 -17.17 5.98
N PHE A 410 5.21 -16.29 5.21
CA PHE A 410 6.67 -16.23 5.09
C PHE A 410 7.15 -14.81 4.81
N ASP A 411 8.43 -14.53 5.04
CA ASP A 411 9.04 -13.25 4.66
C ASP A 411 9.93 -13.43 3.42
N SER A 412 9.48 -12.91 2.28
CA SER A 412 10.22 -12.98 1.02
C SER A 412 11.49 -12.12 0.98
N ASN A 413 11.65 -11.14 1.88
CA ASN A 413 12.90 -10.38 2.02
C ASN A 413 14.04 -11.24 2.60
N VAL A 414 13.69 -12.30 3.35
CA VAL A 414 14.66 -13.25 3.93
C VAL A 414 15.02 -14.36 2.95
N GLY A 415 14.26 -14.50 1.86
CA GLY A 415 14.51 -15.44 0.76
C GLY A 415 13.25 -16.20 0.33
N PRO A 416 13.39 -17.21 -0.56
CA PRO A 416 12.29 -18.08 -0.97
C PRO A 416 11.65 -18.78 0.22
N TYR A 417 10.36 -19.12 0.12
CA TYR A 417 9.63 -19.85 1.16
C TYR A 417 10.38 -21.14 1.60
N GLY A 418 10.67 -21.24 2.90
CA GLY A 418 11.23 -22.43 3.52
C GLY A 418 12.25 -22.16 4.62
N GLY A 419 12.36 -23.09 5.57
CA GLY A 419 13.32 -22.95 6.67
C GLY A 419 12.88 -21.91 7.69
N ALA A 420 13.73 -20.92 7.98
CA ALA A 420 13.51 -19.96 9.08
C ALA A 420 12.63 -18.77 8.72
N ASN A 421 12.30 -18.56 7.44
CA ASN A 421 11.43 -17.46 7.02
C ASN A 421 9.94 -17.83 7.02
N VAL A 422 9.57 -19.07 7.34
CA VAL A 422 8.18 -19.51 7.49
C VAL A 422 7.67 -19.15 8.88
N GLY A 423 6.46 -18.60 8.97
CA GLY A 423 5.87 -18.13 10.22
C GLY A 423 4.37 -18.38 10.32
N GLU A 424 3.83 -18.06 11.49
CA GLU A 424 2.42 -18.24 11.86
C GLU A 424 1.65 -16.91 11.91
N ASN A 425 2.11 -15.91 11.15
CA ASN A 425 1.57 -14.55 11.16
C ASN A 425 0.70 -14.26 9.93
N ALA A 426 0.10 -15.28 9.31
CA ALA A 426 -0.77 -15.07 8.16
C ALA A 426 -1.93 -14.14 8.55
N LEU A 427 -2.37 -13.29 7.63
CA LEU A 427 -3.51 -12.41 7.87
C LEU A 427 -4.56 -12.57 6.77
N LEU A 428 -5.73 -13.08 7.15
CA LEU A 428 -6.87 -13.24 6.25
C LEU A 428 -7.97 -12.27 6.65
N MET A 429 -8.45 -11.48 5.71
CA MET A 429 -9.43 -10.42 5.95
C MET A 429 -10.58 -10.54 4.97
N THR A 430 -11.81 -10.37 5.46
CA THR A 430 -13.00 -10.20 4.62
C THR A 430 -13.84 -9.01 5.04
N ASN A 431 -14.43 -8.30 4.09
CA ASN A 431 -15.42 -7.24 4.38
C ASN A 431 -16.80 -7.80 4.75
N ALA A 432 -16.98 -9.12 4.71
CA ALA A 432 -18.29 -9.70 4.93
C ALA A 432 -18.71 -9.69 6.41
N ILE A 433 -19.96 -9.28 6.63
CA ILE A 433 -20.62 -9.23 7.95
C ILE A 433 -21.69 -10.31 8.16
N LYS A 434 -22.02 -11.03 7.08
CA LYS A 434 -23.09 -12.04 7.05
C LYS A 434 -22.60 -13.38 7.61
N LYS A 435 -23.52 -14.17 8.14
CA LYS A 435 -23.25 -15.48 8.72
C LYS A 435 -22.54 -16.41 7.71
N ASP A 436 -21.61 -17.22 8.20
CA ASP A 436 -20.90 -18.27 7.46
C ASP A 436 -20.21 -17.79 6.17
N LYS A 437 -19.63 -16.59 6.19
CA LYS A 437 -18.87 -16.03 5.06
C LYS A 437 -17.38 -16.38 5.10
N VAL A 438 -16.89 -16.78 6.27
CA VAL A 438 -15.62 -17.49 6.41
C VAL A 438 -15.95 -18.90 6.85
N LYS A 439 -15.57 -19.90 6.04
CA LYS A 439 -15.78 -21.33 6.34
C LYS A 439 -14.45 -22.05 6.30
N ILE A 440 -14.08 -22.69 7.39
CA ILE A 440 -12.88 -23.51 7.50
C ILE A 440 -13.33 -24.88 7.98
N LYS A 441 -13.00 -25.94 7.23
CA LYS A 441 -13.53 -27.29 7.45
C LYS A 441 -12.44 -28.34 7.53
N ASP A 442 -12.85 -29.54 7.93
CA ASP A 442 -12.04 -30.76 7.94
C ASP A 442 -10.85 -30.58 8.86
N ARG A 443 -9.61 -30.93 8.49
CA ARG A 443 -8.42 -30.65 9.31
C ARG A 443 -7.65 -29.44 8.78
N SER A 444 -8.33 -28.52 8.09
CA SER A 444 -7.69 -27.33 7.54
C SER A 444 -7.17 -26.42 8.65
N VAL A 445 -6.01 -25.82 8.44
CA VAL A 445 -5.32 -25.00 9.45
C VAL A 445 -5.03 -23.61 8.90
N VAL A 446 -5.34 -22.59 9.69
CA VAL A 446 -4.87 -21.21 9.47
C VAL A 446 -3.88 -20.84 10.58
N ASN A 447 -2.59 -20.77 10.21
CA ASN A 447 -1.50 -20.28 11.04
C ASN A 447 -1.43 -18.75 10.96
N GLY A 448 -2.40 -18.10 11.61
CA GLY A 448 -2.50 -16.64 11.64
C GLY A 448 -3.89 -16.13 12.02
N ASP A 449 -4.10 -14.84 11.78
CA ASP A 449 -5.29 -14.09 12.14
C ASP A 449 -6.35 -14.13 11.03
N VAL A 450 -7.62 -14.10 11.45
CA VAL A 450 -8.79 -14.02 10.56
C VAL A 450 -9.70 -12.87 11.01
N LEU A 451 -9.81 -11.84 10.18
CA LEU A 451 -10.62 -10.65 10.44
C LEU A 451 -11.84 -10.60 9.51
N VAL A 452 -12.99 -10.22 10.06
CA VAL A 452 -14.27 -10.10 9.32
C VAL A 452 -14.76 -8.66 9.24
N GLY A 453 -15.80 -8.40 8.45
CA GLY A 453 -16.25 -7.04 8.18
C GLY A 453 -16.60 -6.24 9.44
N PRO A 454 -16.54 -4.91 9.39
CA PRO A 454 -16.75 -4.06 10.56
C PRO A 454 -18.11 -4.25 11.23
N GLY A 455 -18.10 -4.15 12.55
CA GLY A 455 -19.28 -4.38 13.37
C GLY A 455 -19.82 -5.82 13.34
N ALA A 456 -19.20 -6.73 12.59
CA ALA A 456 -19.60 -8.12 12.59
C ALA A 456 -19.13 -8.83 13.86
N SER A 457 -19.90 -9.82 14.29
CA SER A 457 -19.44 -10.77 15.30
C SER A 457 -18.58 -11.84 14.63
N PRO A 458 -17.29 -11.97 14.98
CA PRO A 458 -16.42 -12.99 14.38
C PRO A 458 -16.96 -14.41 14.57
N LEU A 459 -17.58 -14.70 15.72
CA LEU A 459 -18.20 -15.99 16.02
C LEU A 459 -19.39 -16.35 15.12
N ARG A 460 -20.04 -15.35 14.50
CA ARG A 460 -21.17 -15.57 13.58
C ARG A 460 -20.70 -15.71 12.13
N VAL A 461 -19.68 -14.93 11.76
CA VAL A 461 -19.20 -14.87 10.38
C VAL A 461 -18.23 -16.01 10.08
N ILE A 462 -17.39 -16.37 11.06
CA ILE A 462 -16.38 -17.43 10.98
C ILE A 462 -16.98 -18.73 11.50
N LYS A 463 -17.16 -19.68 10.59
CA LYS A 463 -17.61 -21.03 10.89
C LYS A 463 -16.45 -22.01 10.76
N LEU A 464 -16.08 -22.60 11.88
CA LEU A 464 -15.17 -23.74 11.93
C LEU A 464 -16.01 -25.03 11.99
N GLU A 465 -15.75 -25.99 11.12
CA GLU A 465 -16.39 -27.31 11.08
C GLU A 465 -15.34 -28.42 11.22
N HIS A 466 -15.73 -29.55 11.81
CA HIS A 466 -14.83 -30.68 12.08
C HIS A 466 -13.62 -30.27 12.95
N ASP A 467 -12.41 -30.62 12.53
CA ASP A 467 -11.15 -30.42 13.25
C ASP A 467 -10.41 -29.15 12.78
N ALA A 468 -11.11 -28.23 12.12
CA ALA A 468 -10.54 -27.01 11.57
C ALA A 468 -10.04 -26.07 12.66
N VAL A 469 -8.87 -25.47 12.45
CA VAL A 469 -8.22 -24.60 13.45
C VAL A 469 -7.80 -23.27 12.85
N VAL A 470 -7.99 -22.20 13.63
CA VAL A 470 -7.35 -20.90 13.46
C VAL A 470 -6.44 -20.69 14.67
N ASN A 471 -5.14 -20.65 14.47
CA ASN A 471 -4.15 -20.54 15.54
C ASN A 471 -3.96 -19.09 16.05
N GLY A 472 -4.34 -18.10 15.24
CA GLY A 472 -4.33 -16.69 15.64
C GLY A 472 -5.70 -16.16 16.11
N THR A 473 -5.82 -14.84 16.06
CA THR A 473 -6.98 -14.06 16.49
C THR A 473 -8.11 -14.13 15.47
N ARG A 474 -9.33 -14.27 15.97
CA ARG A 474 -10.57 -14.10 15.20
C ARG A 474 -11.20 -12.75 15.55
N GLY A 475 -10.99 -11.76 14.70
CA GLY A 475 -11.35 -10.37 14.98
C GLY A 475 -12.38 -9.79 14.01
N ALA A 476 -12.85 -8.58 14.31
CA ALA A 476 -13.57 -7.75 13.36
C ALA A 476 -12.64 -6.63 12.91
N LEU A 477 -12.68 -6.30 11.63
CA LEU A 477 -12.06 -5.12 11.07
C LEU A 477 -12.68 -3.88 11.71
N PHE A 478 -11.87 -2.84 11.86
CA PHE A 478 -12.38 -1.55 12.31
C PHE A 478 -13.24 -0.85 11.24
N ARG A 479 -12.83 -0.98 9.98
CA ARG A 479 -13.54 -0.48 8.78
C ARG A 479 -13.36 -1.46 7.60
N PRO A 480 -14.17 -1.38 6.52
CA PRO A 480 -14.01 -2.29 5.39
C PRO A 480 -12.69 -1.98 4.70
N ASN A 481 -11.97 -3.01 4.26
CA ASN A 481 -10.77 -2.83 3.45
C ASN A 481 -11.15 -2.54 2.00
N SER A 482 -10.44 -1.62 1.35
CA SER A 482 -10.66 -1.37 -0.08
C SER A 482 -10.19 -2.58 -0.90
N VAL A 483 -10.94 -2.94 -1.93
CA VAL A 483 -10.54 -3.92 -2.95
C VAL A 483 -10.54 -3.19 -4.29
N PRO A 484 -9.41 -2.56 -4.68
CA PRO A 484 -9.42 -1.59 -5.77
C PRO A 484 -9.65 -2.26 -7.12
N VAL A 485 -10.36 -1.58 -8.01
CA VAL A 485 -10.44 -1.91 -9.43
C VAL A 485 -9.15 -1.43 -10.09
N VAL A 486 -8.56 -2.25 -10.95
CA VAL A 486 -7.36 -1.91 -11.71
C VAL A 486 -7.74 -1.73 -13.16
N ALA A 487 -7.42 -0.59 -13.77
CA ALA A 487 -7.56 -0.46 -15.20
C ALA A 487 -6.44 -1.24 -15.92
N PRO A 488 -6.70 -1.70 -17.16
CA PRO A 488 -5.67 -2.31 -17.97
C PRO A 488 -4.74 -1.24 -18.56
N PRO A 489 -3.44 -1.50 -18.73
CA PRO A 489 -2.50 -0.55 -19.31
C PRO A 489 -2.83 -0.33 -20.79
N ILE A 490 -2.57 0.88 -21.26
CA ILE A 490 -2.66 1.21 -22.69
C ILE A 490 -1.43 0.64 -23.39
N LEU A 491 -1.59 -0.53 -23.98
CA LEU A 491 -0.61 -1.13 -24.89
C LEU A 491 -1.10 -0.97 -26.33
N GLY A 492 -0.19 -1.20 -27.30
CA GLY A 492 -0.44 -1.10 -28.73
C GLY A 492 -1.56 -2.03 -29.25
N LEU A 493 -1.52 -2.31 -30.56
CA LEU A 493 -2.48 -3.26 -31.14
C LEU A 493 -2.31 -4.65 -30.54
N THR A 494 -3.41 -5.40 -30.48
CA THR A 494 -3.38 -6.80 -30.03
C THR A 494 -2.72 -7.69 -31.08
N ASP A 495 -1.86 -8.61 -30.63
CA ASP A 495 -1.26 -9.66 -31.46
C ASP A 495 -2.22 -10.82 -31.75
N GLY A 496 -3.50 -10.70 -31.35
CA GLY A 496 -4.47 -11.79 -31.45
C GLY A 496 -4.16 -12.89 -30.43
N ASP A 497 -4.39 -14.15 -30.81
CA ASP A 497 -4.10 -15.28 -29.92
C ASP A 497 -2.62 -15.67 -30.03
N VAL A 498 -1.92 -15.73 -28.90
CA VAL A 498 -0.52 -16.15 -28.80
C VAL A 498 -0.49 -17.55 -28.17
N GLU A 499 -0.11 -18.55 -28.97
CA GLU A 499 0.08 -19.94 -28.52
C GLU A 499 1.56 -20.32 -28.58
N LEU A 500 2.17 -20.63 -27.43
CA LEU A 500 3.54 -21.10 -27.32
C LEU A 500 3.54 -22.56 -26.86
N LYS A 501 4.16 -23.44 -27.65
CA LYS A 501 4.18 -24.89 -27.41
C LYS A 501 5.59 -25.41 -27.38
N GLY A 502 5.95 -26.09 -26.30
CA GLY A 502 7.28 -26.66 -26.08
C GLY A 502 8.42 -25.64 -26.16
N GLY A 503 9.63 -26.13 -25.92
CA GLY A 503 10.85 -25.31 -26.02
C GLY A 503 10.92 -24.14 -25.03
N GLU A 504 11.82 -23.22 -25.34
CA GLU A 504 12.09 -22.01 -24.57
C GLU A 504 11.77 -20.78 -25.44
N HIS A 505 11.06 -19.81 -24.87
CA HIS A 505 10.69 -18.56 -25.49
C HIS A 505 11.13 -17.41 -24.59
N THR A 506 11.47 -16.26 -25.17
CA THR A 506 11.81 -15.06 -24.40
C THR A 506 10.91 -13.92 -24.80
N ILE A 507 10.28 -13.29 -23.82
CA ILE A 507 9.53 -12.03 -23.99
C ILE A 507 10.38 -10.94 -23.35
N SER A 508 10.88 -10.02 -24.16
CA SER A 508 11.77 -8.93 -23.74
C SER A 508 11.17 -7.53 -23.92
N GLY A 509 9.88 -7.46 -24.21
CA GLY A 509 9.13 -6.21 -24.38
C GLY A 509 7.66 -6.47 -24.12
N ASP A 510 6.90 -5.38 -23.94
CA ASP A 510 5.48 -5.46 -23.64
C ASP A 510 4.72 -6.24 -24.71
N LEU A 511 3.73 -7.03 -24.26
CA LEU A 511 2.92 -7.89 -25.12
C LEU A 511 1.46 -7.59 -24.86
N ARG A 512 0.70 -7.28 -25.93
CA ARG A 512 -0.76 -7.30 -25.87
C ARG A 512 -1.27 -8.43 -26.74
N CYS A 513 -2.04 -9.34 -26.16
CA CYS A 513 -2.68 -10.42 -26.89
C CYS A 513 -4.14 -10.57 -26.44
N LYS A 514 -4.95 -11.23 -27.26
CA LYS A 514 -6.29 -11.66 -26.88
C LYS A 514 -6.20 -12.82 -25.90
N LYS A 515 -5.47 -13.88 -26.25
CA LYS A 515 -5.27 -15.07 -25.41
C LYS A 515 -3.78 -15.40 -25.37
N LEU A 516 -3.24 -15.69 -24.19
CA LEU A 516 -1.91 -16.27 -24.03
C LEU A 516 -2.05 -17.73 -23.61
N LYS A 517 -1.51 -18.67 -24.39
CA LYS A 517 -1.62 -20.10 -24.14
C LYS A 517 -0.24 -20.76 -24.15
N LEU A 518 0.13 -21.40 -23.04
CA LEU A 518 1.40 -22.13 -22.87
C LEU A 518 1.12 -23.63 -22.69
N GLU A 519 1.66 -24.49 -23.55
CA GLU A 519 1.45 -25.93 -23.50
C GLU A 519 2.74 -26.73 -23.80
N GLU A 520 2.67 -28.06 -23.66
CA GLU A 520 3.75 -28.99 -24.05
C GLU A 520 5.09 -28.72 -23.35
N LYS A 521 5.07 -28.38 -22.05
CA LYS A 521 6.27 -28.03 -21.26
C LYS A 521 7.01 -26.78 -21.78
N CYS A 522 6.26 -25.82 -22.32
CA CYS A 522 6.79 -24.52 -22.74
C CYS A 522 7.41 -23.77 -21.54
N VAL A 523 8.58 -23.17 -21.74
CA VAL A 523 9.20 -22.26 -20.77
C VAL A 523 9.25 -20.86 -21.40
N VAL A 524 8.65 -19.88 -20.73
CA VAL A 524 8.70 -18.47 -21.13
C VAL A 524 9.59 -17.71 -20.16
N TYR A 525 10.68 -17.16 -20.67
CA TYR A 525 11.57 -16.25 -19.95
C TYR A 525 11.12 -14.80 -20.13
N ILE A 526 10.99 -14.07 -19.02
CA ILE A 526 10.79 -12.63 -19.03
C ILE A 526 12.13 -11.94 -18.89
N ALA A 527 12.47 -11.08 -19.85
CA ALA A 527 13.72 -10.33 -19.88
C ALA A 527 13.45 -8.83 -19.75
N GLY A 528 13.85 -8.24 -18.63
CA GLY A 528 13.56 -6.83 -18.29
C GLY A 528 12.24 -6.65 -17.56
N HIS A 529 11.73 -5.41 -17.55
CA HIS A 529 10.43 -5.08 -16.97
C HIS A 529 9.36 -5.16 -18.06
N VAL A 530 8.56 -6.21 -18.03
CA VAL A 530 7.61 -6.51 -19.10
C VAL A 530 6.18 -6.41 -18.58
N THR A 531 5.33 -5.74 -19.36
CA THR A 531 3.89 -5.73 -19.17
C THR A 531 3.22 -6.63 -20.21
N ILE A 532 2.47 -7.63 -19.76
CA ILE A 532 1.63 -8.48 -20.62
C ILE A 532 0.17 -8.15 -20.37
N ARG A 533 -0.57 -7.75 -21.41
CA ARG A 533 -2.03 -7.58 -21.38
C ARG A 533 -2.72 -8.68 -22.19
N CYS A 534 -3.51 -9.50 -21.53
CA CYS A 534 -4.38 -10.53 -22.11
C CYS A 534 -5.84 -10.05 -22.07
N ASP A 535 -6.40 -9.69 -23.23
CA ASP A 535 -7.77 -9.15 -23.35
C ASP A 535 -8.86 -10.23 -23.12
N ASP A 536 -8.50 -11.51 -23.07
CA ASP A 536 -9.37 -12.64 -22.74
C ASP A 536 -8.82 -13.44 -21.55
N LYS A 537 -7.94 -14.43 -21.78
CA LYS A 537 -7.46 -15.36 -20.75
C LYS A 537 -6.00 -15.78 -20.91
N LEU A 538 -5.40 -16.20 -19.80
CA LEU A 538 -4.12 -16.92 -19.75
C LEU A 538 -4.39 -18.39 -19.42
N GLU A 539 -3.91 -19.30 -20.27
CA GLU A 539 -3.99 -20.75 -20.05
C GLU A 539 -2.58 -21.36 -20.04
N MET A 540 -2.22 -22.05 -18.97
CA MET A 540 -0.97 -22.81 -18.87
C MET A 540 -1.29 -24.28 -18.60
N LYS A 541 -0.69 -25.18 -19.39
CA LYS A 541 -0.84 -26.64 -19.26
C LYS A 541 0.48 -27.38 -19.38
N ASP A 542 0.46 -28.67 -19.04
CA ASP A 542 1.51 -29.65 -19.32
C ASP A 542 2.89 -29.22 -18.78
N ARG A 543 2.93 -28.74 -17.54
CA ARG A 543 4.16 -28.29 -16.86
C ARG A 543 4.84 -27.10 -17.52
N SER A 544 4.05 -26.22 -18.14
CA SER A 544 4.56 -24.97 -18.68
C SER A 544 4.95 -24.00 -17.57
N ARG A 545 5.95 -23.14 -17.82
CA ARG A 545 6.53 -22.25 -16.82
C ARG A 545 6.70 -20.84 -17.36
N ILE A 546 6.49 -19.84 -16.50
CA ILE A 546 6.94 -18.46 -16.71
C ILE A 546 8.02 -18.16 -15.67
N GLU A 547 9.23 -17.84 -16.13
CA GLU A 547 10.41 -17.59 -15.29
C GLU A 547 10.97 -16.19 -15.55
N LEU A 548 11.44 -15.52 -14.50
CA LEU A 548 12.09 -14.21 -14.63
C LEU A 548 13.59 -14.35 -14.80
N LEU A 549 14.19 -13.66 -15.76
CA LEU A 549 15.64 -13.49 -15.82
C LEU A 549 16.12 -12.55 -14.69
N PRO A 550 17.43 -12.51 -14.37
CA PRO A 550 17.95 -11.59 -13.37
C PRO A 550 17.53 -10.14 -13.62
N ALA A 551 17.19 -9.41 -12.55
CA ALA A 551 16.71 -8.02 -12.59
C ALA A 551 15.47 -7.77 -13.46
N SER A 552 14.69 -8.81 -13.75
CA SER A 552 13.44 -8.71 -14.52
C SER A 552 12.23 -8.65 -13.59
N SER A 553 11.14 -8.09 -14.08
CA SER A 553 9.82 -8.13 -13.42
C SER A 553 8.72 -8.29 -14.45
N LEU A 554 7.57 -8.82 -14.00
CA LEU A 554 6.40 -9.04 -14.86
C LEU A 554 5.16 -8.38 -14.25
N THR A 555 4.50 -7.54 -15.04
CA THR A 555 3.14 -7.09 -14.76
C THR A 555 2.19 -7.75 -15.75
N LEU A 556 1.35 -8.67 -15.26
CA LEU A 556 0.40 -9.43 -16.07
C LEU A 556 -1.03 -8.92 -15.84
N HIS A 557 -1.61 -8.27 -16.84
CA HIS A 557 -3.02 -7.88 -16.86
C HIS A 557 -3.87 -8.92 -17.60
N VAL A 558 -4.84 -9.54 -16.94
CA VAL A 558 -5.75 -10.52 -17.59
C VAL A 558 -7.20 -10.11 -17.36
N LYS A 559 -7.97 -9.98 -18.44
CA LYS A 559 -9.36 -9.47 -18.35
C LYS A 559 -10.33 -10.47 -17.72
N LYS A 560 -10.27 -11.75 -18.10
CA LYS A 560 -11.27 -12.75 -17.67
C LYS A 560 -10.71 -13.77 -16.69
N GLU A 561 -9.89 -14.69 -17.18
CA GLU A 561 -9.54 -15.92 -16.45
C GLU A 561 -8.06 -16.27 -16.59
N ILE A 562 -7.48 -16.78 -15.51
CA ILE A 562 -6.16 -17.39 -15.48
C ILE A 562 -6.33 -18.84 -15.04
N THR A 563 -5.78 -19.79 -15.80
CA THR A 563 -5.82 -21.20 -15.45
C THR A 563 -4.42 -21.82 -15.55
N LEU A 564 -3.96 -22.41 -14.45
CA LEU A 564 -2.76 -23.24 -14.40
C LEU A 564 -3.16 -24.68 -14.12
N ASP A 565 -2.83 -25.61 -15.02
CA ASP A 565 -3.23 -27.02 -14.96
C ASP A 565 -2.04 -27.95 -15.22
N ASP A 566 -1.90 -29.01 -14.42
CA ASP A 566 -0.80 -30.01 -14.43
C ASP A 566 0.59 -29.40 -14.23
N ARG A 567 0.94 -29.12 -12.97
CA ARG A 567 2.30 -28.73 -12.53
C ARG A 567 2.88 -27.54 -13.28
N CYS A 568 2.04 -26.57 -13.63
CA CYS A 568 2.49 -25.31 -14.20
C CYS A 568 3.05 -24.40 -13.11
N SER A 569 3.95 -23.48 -13.47
CA SER A 569 4.49 -22.52 -12.51
C SER A 569 4.70 -21.11 -13.05
N ILE A 570 4.50 -20.11 -12.19
CA ILE A 570 4.83 -18.70 -12.46
C ILE A 570 5.77 -18.21 -11.37
N ASN A 571 6.95 -17.72 -11.76
CA ASN A 571 7.92 -17.04 -10.91
C ASN A 571 8.44 -17.84 -9.69
N MET A 572 8.36 -19.18 -9.76
CA MET A 572 8.93 -20.03 -8.73
C MET A 572 10.47 -20.03 -8.72
N ASN A 573 11.11 -19.50 -9.78
CA ASN A 573 12.56 -19.43 -9.88
C ASN A 573 13.18 -18.31 -9.04
N THR A 574 12.40 -17.29 -8.64
CA THR A 574 12.90 -16.19 -7.80
C THR A 574 12.51 -16.36 -6.33
N GLY A 575 11.35 -16.97 -6.07
CA GLY A 575 10.77 -17.06 -4.73
C GLY A 575 10.35 -15.70 -4.14
N ASN A 576 10.37 -14.64 -4.94
CA ASN A 576 10.00 -13.29 -4.54
C ASN A 576 8.70 -12.87 -5.27
N PRO A 577 7.56 -12.80 -4.58
CA PRO A 577 6.28 -12.44 -5.19
C PRO A 577 6.21 -10.96 -5.59
N GLN A 578 7.10 -10.09 -5.09
CA GLN A 578 7.15 -8.66 -5.46
C GLN A 578 7.58 -8.43 -6.92
N LEU A 579 8.24 -9.41 -7.53
CA LEU A 579 8.70 -9.32 -8.92
C LEU A 579 7.62 -9.64 -9.94
N VAL A 580 6.47 -10.19 -9.51
CA VAL A 580 5.33 -10.48 -10.39
C VAL A 580 4.04 -9.90 -9.81
N SER A 581 3.46 -8.97 -10.56
CA SER A 581 2.14 -8.39 -10.29
C SER A 581 1.12 -8.97 -11.27
N ILE A 582 0.09 -9.64 -10.78
CA ILE A 582 -1.03 -10.11 -11.59
C ILE A 582 -2.25 -9.24 -11.29
N ARG A 583 -2.70 -8.50 -12.30
CA ARG A 583 -3.81 -7.56 -12.19
C ARG A 583 -4.97 -8.04 -13.05
N ARG A 584 -6.16 -8.08 -12.46
CA ARG A 584 -7.38 -8.40 -13.20
C ARG A 584 -8.21 -7.15 -13.41
N SER A 585 -8.26 -6.70 -14.66
CA SER A 585 -9.13 -5.60 -15.08
C SER A 585 -10.57 -6.13 -15.23
N SER A 586 -11.34 -6.10 -14.16
CA SER A 586 -12.74 -6.54 -14.18
C SER A 586 -13.70 -5.36 -14.11
N LEU A 587 -13.81 -4.61 -15.21
CA LEU A 587 -14.94 -3.71 -15.43
C LEU A 587 -16.19 -4.61 -15.57
N GLY A 588 -16.98 -4.69 -14.49
CA GLY A 588 -18.26 -5.40 -14.44
C GLY A 588 -18.24 -6.92 -14.20
N LYS A 589 -17.40 -7.69 -14.89
CA LYS A 589 -17.55 -9.17 -14.92
C LYS A 589 -16.78 -9.91 -13.82
N LYS A 590 -17.45 -10.88 -13.18
CA LYS A 590 -16.78 -11.91 -12.36
C LYS A 590 -15.76 -12.68 -13.20
N GLY A 591 -14.69 -13.10 -12.57
CA GLY A 591 -13.68 -13.93 -13.19
C GLY A 591 -12.80 -14.53 -12.13
N LYS A 592 -11.81 -15.29 -12.60
CA LYS A 592 -11.33 -16.43 -11.83
C LYS A 592 -9.85 -16.65 -12.11
N ILE A 593 -9.12 -16.96 -11.05
CA ILE A 593 -7.77 -17.52 -11.12
C ILE A 593 -7.88 -18.92 -10.55
N GLU A 594 -7.64 -19.94 -11.37
CA GLU A 594 -7.69 -21.34 -10.96
C GLU A 594 -6.30 -21.96 -11.04
N ILE A 595 -5.80 -22.43 -9.90
CA ILE A 595 -4.51 -23.12 -9.74
C ILE A 595 -4.81 -24.56 -9.34
N LYS A 596 -4.48 -25.53 -10.20
CA LYS A 596 -4.81 -26.93 -9.97
C LYS A 596 -3.72 -27.91 -10.40
N LYS A 597 -3.85 -29.13 -9.92
CA LYS A 597 -2.98 -30.30 -10.12
C LYS A 597 -1.51 -29.99 -9.85
N LYS A 598 -1.19 -29.64 -8.60
CA LYS A 598 0.16 -29.33 -8.11
C LYS A 598 0.82 -28.18 -8.88
N SER A 599 0.04 -27.20 -9.32
CA SER A 599 0.57 -25.99 -9.96
C SER A 599 0.92 -24.95 -8.89
N GLN A 600 1.84 -24.04 -9.21
CA GLN A 600 2.37 -23.09 -8.23
C GLN A 600 2.45 -21.67 -8.80
N ILE A 601 2.12 -20.66 -8.00
CA ILE A 601 2.31 -19.25 -8.37
C ILE A 601 3.01 -18.51 -7.23
N CYS A 602 4.06 -17.76 -7.54
CA CYS A 602 4.69 -16.79 -6.63
C CYS A 602 4.48 -15.37 -7.16
N ALA A 603 3.48 -14.66 -6.64
CA ALA A 603 3.09 -13.35 -7.15
C ALA A 603 2.23 -12.57 -6.15
N TRP A 604 2.15 -11.26 -6.35
CA TRP A 604 1.07 -10.45 -5.81
C TRP A 604 -0.09 -10.39 -6.81
N ILE A 605 -1.33 -10.60 -6.33
CA ILE A 605 -2.52 -10.69 -7.19
C ILE A 605 -3.59 -9.68 -6.74
N GLN A 606 -4.14 -8.91 -7.69
CA GLN A 606 -5.24 -7.98 -7.45
C GLN A 606 -6.37 -8.13 -8.47
N GLY A 607 -7.61 -8.16 -8.01
CA GLY A 607 -8.80 -8.11 -8.87
C GLY A 607 -10.11 -7.97 -8.11
N ALA A 608 -10.71 -6.78 -8.13
CA ALA A 608 -11.92 -6.43 -7.38
C ALA A 608 -13.07 -7.45 -7.47
N LYS A 609 -13.34 -8.05 -8.63
CA LYS A 609 -14.41 -9.05 -8.82
C LYS A 609 -13.83 -10.45 -9.13
N CYS A 610 -12.66 -10.77 -8.58
CA CYS A 610 -11.91 -12.01 -8.84
C CYS A 610 -12.08 -13.06 -7.74
N GLU A 611 -12.32 -14.31 -8.13
CA GLU A 611 -12.19 -15.48 -7.27
C GLU A 611 -10.81 -16.13 -7.47
N LEU A 612 -10.06 -16.31 -6.38
CA LEU A 612 -8.86 -17.15 -6.36
C LEU A 612 -9.25 -18.55 -5.87
N LYS A 613 -9.07 -19.55 -6.72
CA LYS A 613 -9.35 -20.96 -6.41
C LYS A 613 -8.08 -21.79 -6.53
N ILE A 614 -7.72 -22.48 -5.45
CA ILE A 614 -6.52 -23.33 -5.35
C ILE A 614 -7.00 -24.75 -4.99
N GLU A 615 -6.59 -25.75 -5.76
CA GLU A 615 -7.01 -27.15 -5.59
C GLU A 615 -5.90 -28.15 -5.98
N ASP A 616 -6.12 -29.43 -5.65
CA ASP A 616 -5.27 -30.58 -5.97
C ASP A 616 -3.78 -30.38 -5.59
N GLU A 617 -3.49 -30.16 -4.30
CA GLU A 617 -2.14 -29.95 -3.77
C GLU A 617 -1.38 -28.80 -4.45
N SER A 618 -2.10 -27.80 -4.97
CA SER A 618 -1.50 -26.60 -5.56
C SER A 618 -1.16 -25.57 -4.49
N GLU A 619 -0.22 -24.68 -4.80
CA GLU A 619 0.33 -23.73 -3.83
C GLU A 619 0.33 -22.30 -4.40
N PHE A 620 0.03 -21.32 -3.55
CA PHE A 620 0.17 -19.90 -3.86
C PHE A 620 1.07 -19.21 -2.83
N PHE A 621 2.04 -18.44 -3.31
CA PHE A 621 3.00 -17.68 -2.50
C PHE A 621 2.86 -16.19 -2.81
N GLY A 622 2.51 -15.38 -1.81
CA GLY A 622 2.38 -13.93 -1.96
C GLY A 622 1.13 -13.37 -1.31
N SER A 623 0.47 -12.43 -1.99
CA SER A 623 -0.69 -11.72 -1.46
C SER A 623 -1.82 -11.67 -2.47
N PHE A 624 -3.05 -11.60 -1.98
CA PHE A 624 -4.24 -11.57 -2.83
C PHE A 624 -5.25 -10.53 -2.33
N CYS A 625 -5.72 -9.69 -3.25
CA CYS A 625 -6.81 -8.75 -3.03
C CYS A 625 -7.92 -8.98 -4.06
N GLY A 626 -9.10 -9.45 -3.64
CA GLY A 626 -10.19 -9.75 -4.57
C GLY A 626 -11.59 -9.93 -3.98
N GLU A 627 -12.43 -10.71 -4.66
CA GLU A 627 -13.83 -10.92 -4.26
C GLU A 627 -13.96 -12.11 -3.32
N LYS A 628 -13.29 -13.23 -3.64
CA LYS A 628 -13.39 -14.50 -2.92
C LYS A 628 -12.09 -15.29 -3.01
N ILE A 629 -11.84 -16.12 -2.00
CA ILE A 629 -10.81 -17.14 -2.02
C ILE A 629 -11.39 -18.51 -1.64
N LYS A 630 -10.91 -19.56 -2.31
CA LYS A 630 -11.31 -20.95 -2.08
C LYS A 630 -10.11 -21.90 -2.17
N LEU A 631 -9.85 -22.64 -1.10
CA LEU A 631 -8.81 -23.65 -0.98
C LEU A 631 -9.46 -25.03 -0.79
N LYS A 632 -8.96 -26.05 -1.50
CA LYS A 632 -9.45 -27.44 -1.48
C LYS A 632 -8.34 -28.45 -1.77
N ASP A 633 -8.62 -29.70 -1.51
CA ASP A 633 -7.84 -30.88 -1.87
C ASP A 633 -6.34 -30.73 -1.51
N ASP A 634 -6.04 -30.55 -0.22
CA ASP A 634 -4.69 -30.38 0.33
C ASP A 634 -3.90 -29.17 -0.25
N SER A 635 -4.60 -28.15 -0.74
CA SER A 635 -3.97 -26.92 -1.25
C SER A 635 -3.32 -26.08 -0.16
N GLN A 636 -2.33 -25.26 -0.53
CA GLN A 636 -1.61 -24.40 0.41
C GLN A 636 -1.56 -22.94 -0.04
N LEU A 637 -1.60 -22.05 0.96
CA LEU A 637 -1.52 -20.61 0.79
C LEU A 637 -0.47 -20.05 1.74
N HIS A 638 0.57 -19.46 1.17
CA HIS A 638 1.71 -18.90 1.89
C HIS A 638 1.71 -17.39 1.75
N VAL A 639 1.29 -16.69 2.80
CA VAL A 639 1.12 -15.23 2.79
C VAL A 639 2.47 -14.53 2.94
N ASP A 640 2.84 -13.68 2.00
CA ASP A 640 4.10 -12.92 2.09
C ASP A 640 4.00 -11.73 3.05
N MET A 641 4.81 -11.75 4.09
CA MET A 641 4.93 -10.72 5.13
C MET A 641 5.82 -9.56 4.71
N ALA A 642 6.67 -9.73 3.69
CA ALA A 642 7.52 -8.65 3.20
C ALA A 642 6.69 -7.44 2.75
N TYR A 643 5.50 -7.69 2.18
CA TYR A 643 4.54 -6.65 1.80
C TYR A 643 3.90 -5.94 3.00
N LEU A 644 3.70 -6.66 4.10
CA LEU A 644 3.20 -6.07 5.34
C LEU A 644 4.29 -5.22 6.01
N ASN A 645 5.54 -5.70 6.00
CA ASN A 645 6.68 -5.04 6.63
C ASN A 645 7.17 -3.81 5.85
N ALA A 646 7.10 -3.81 4.51
CA ALA A 646 7.46 -2.65 3.69
C ALA A 646 6.58 -1.41 3.93
N CYS A 647 5.49 -1.57 4.68
CA CYS A 647 4.63 -0.47 5.12
C CYS A 647 4.75 -0.18 6.63
N VAL A 648 5.67 -0.86 7.33
CA VAL A 648 5.94 -0.73 8.77
C VAL A 648 7.37 -0.21 9.03
N GLU A 649 8.31 -0.43 8.10
CA GLU A 649 9.61 0.24 8.02
C GLU A 649 9.54 1.54 7.22
#